data_AF-A0AAD7YKW4-F1
#
_entry.id   AF-A0AAD7YKW4-F1
#
_cell.length_a   1.000
_cell.length_b   1.000
_cell.length_c   1.000
_cell.angle_alpha   90.00
_cell.angle_beta   90.00
_cell.angle_gamma   90.00
#
_symmetry.space_group_name_H-M   'P 1'
#
loop_
_entity.id
_entity.type
_entity.pdbx_description
1 polymer ?
#
loop_
_entity_poly.entity_id
_entity_poly.type
_entity_poly.pdbx_seq_one_letter_code
_entity_poly.pdbx_strand_id
1 'polypeptide(L)'
;MIESCLSLVGIYNDLIGLSYKKFAAKFNIGSNSYPNIISETKNLTLTKIVQVLSKSRAEINCQRLINCLVKVYQPAHNSDNDSSSSSAESLEIYHTLTKHITPPTSTMSRNTVDKRRDAFIVNKKLKMKQAQSLIELKNEHNKRLNDLVTTQNSDAEVPYLSLLTNEYTLEHIFNSEDNINSILQSEEMYIEILLDTVAHMSPNLLGTNGVKKLKNGRIQASKKAAHKVTEYYQNILWGDVGSCLEHIVLWWSHYPLAMRSPNTSQNLREWLFATFNVNNTPELILSSLRILADALGCHVTSTSWDKYFGATLTTNLQLTTLKVNPEISLYITESTESGANFALMLQALVTLNNQCEVTWDYILGAPLEDLPIVEQIPILHRLDHSIHTYRLWCLAETRRLANLWEMRDFFRIAHNDMQACMEQLINLRFADHTTTIESGKIGEHENVCAKMREKLVSEVKVNIQKLKATTDEIIQVLSSVCATTSLAHLTMIFPSNAEWRLVTRPPQTINSIYVHEFLNTMLLPVIMATQDITTLNMVLRLMCESWLHHIYVAKVKFTKDAAMQLLHDFNEVRNWLSDCKQLATAARKQMLQNEVLRRCEGVGRLLLHAPGDLISMQDSTMQSAQQVRKEVTENDTPEQLMPAEMYVPNQKQWLTLRAKKMKGPIAFTLCCIVLS
;
A
#
# COMPACT_ATOMS: atom_id res chain seq x y z
N MET A 1 -32.76 24.36 -33.63
CA MET A 1 -31.93 23.16 -33.81
C MET A 1 -32.62 21.88 -33.34
N ILE A 2 -33.05 21.79 -32.07
CA ILE A 2 -33.77 20.61 -31.53
C ILE A 2 -35.04 20.26 -32.32
N GLU A 3 -35.85 21.26 -32.69
CA GLU A 3 -37.06 21.07 -33.51
C GLU A 3 -36.75 20.42 -34.87
N SER A 4 -35.68 20.86 -35.54
CA SER A 4 -35.19 20.30 -36.79
C SER A 4 -34.68 18.87 -36.60
N CYS A 5 -33.96 18.59 -35.51
CA CYS A 5 -33.51 17.24 -35.16
C CYS A 5 -34.69 16.30 -34.89
N LEU A 6 -35.71 16.73 -34.15
CA LEU A 6 -36.90 15.94 -33.86
C LEU A 6 -37.71 15.66 -35.13
N SER A 7 -37.77 16.62 -36.05
CA SER A 7 -38.39 16.43 -37.37
C SER A 7 -37.64 15.37 -38.19
N LEU A 8 -36.30 15.42 -38.20
CA LEU A 8 -35.46 14.41 -38.84
C LEU A 8 -35.60 13.03 -38.18
N VAL A 9 -35.72 12.96 -36.86
CA VAL A 9 -36.00 11.72 -36.13
C VAL A 9 -37.36 11.13 -36.53
N GLY A 10 -38.39 11.99 -36.65
CA GLY A 10 -39.70 11.59 -37.16
C GLY A 10 -39.61 10.98 -38.55
N ILE A 11 -38.98 11.71 -39.49
CA ILE A 11 -38.76 11.24 -40.87
C ILE A 11 -37.96 9.93 -40.88
N TYR A 12 -36.90 9.83 -40.09
CA TYR A 12 -36.07 8.62 -40.01
C TYR A 12 -36.87 7.40 -39.51
N ASN A 13 -37.62 7.56 -38.42
CA ASN A 13 -38.43 6.48 -37.85
C ASN A 13 -39.56 6.06 -38.80
N ASP A 14 -40.16 7.01 -39.51
CA ASP A 14 -41.18 6.74 -40.53
C ASP A 14 -40.57 5.98 -41.73
N LEU A 15 -39.39 6.40 -42.20
CA LEU A 15 -38.66 5.74 -43.28
C LEU A 15 -38.25 4.30 -42.91
N ILE A 16 -37.83 4.05 -41.67
CA ILE A 16 -37.59 2.68 -41.18
C ILE A 16 -38.88 1.87 -41.13
N GLY A 17 -39.98 2.45 -40.64
CA GLY A 17 -41.29 1.80 -40.63
C GLY A 17 -41.77 1.40 -42.04
N LEU A 18 -41.41 2.18 -43.05
CA LEU A 18 -41.71 1.92 -44.47
C LEU A 18 -40.75 0.91 -45.10
N SER A 19 -39.46 0.93 -44.77
CA SER A 19 -38.45 0.02 -45.32
C SER A 19 -38.66 -1.41 -44.82
N TYR A 20 -38.94 -1.60 -43.52
CA TYR A 20 -39.04 -2.92 -42.90
C TYR A 20 -40.24 -3.73 -43.40
N LYS A 21 -41.39 -3.07 -43.63
CA LYS A 21 -42.59 -3.71 -44.20
C LYS A 21 -42.40 -4.23 -45.63
N LYS A 22 -41.40 -3.71 -46.37
CA LYS A 22 -41.04 -4.17 -47.73
C LYS A 22 -39.78 -5.06 -47.77
N PHE A 23 -38.84 -4.91 -46.84
CA PHE A 23 -37.56 -5.63 -46.84
C PHE A 23 -37.66 -7.08 -46.36
N ALA A 24 -38.58 -7.40 -45.44
CA ALA A 24 -38.74 -8.74 -44.86
C ALA A 24 -39.11 -9.84 -45.89
N ALA A 25 -39.45 -9.47 -47.13
CA ALA A 25 -39.99 -10.41 -48.10
C ALA A 25 -39.00 -10.99 -49.13
N LYS A 26 -37.77 -10.44 -49.34
CA LYS A 26 -37.07 -10.72 -50.63
C LYS A 26 -35.54 -10.80 -50.74
N PHE A 27 -34.72 -10.88 -49.69
CA PHE A 27 -33.26 -10.99 -49.88
C PHE A 27 -32.55 -11.97 -48.94
N ASN A 28 -31.75 -12.88 -49.52
CA ASN A 28 -30.78 -13.72 -48.81
C ASN A 28 -29.44 -12.99 -48.71
N ILE A 29 -28.85 -12.98 -47.51
CA ILE A 29 -27.57 -12.30 -47.21
C ILE A 29 -26.41 -13.18 -47.71
N GLY A 30 -25.59 -12.65 -48.62
CA GLY A 30 -24.49 -13.37 -49.27
C GLY A 30 -23.07 -13.08 -48.76
N SER A 31 -22.89 -12.19 -47.77
CA SER A 31 -21.58 -11.91 -47.17
C SER A 31 -21.69 -11.23 -45.80
N ASN A 32 -20.78 -11.59 -44.90
CA ASN A 32 -20.66 -11.15 -43.49
C ASN A 32 -19.50 -10.15 -43.26
N SER A 33 -18.98 -9.51 -44.32
CA SER A 33 -17.81 -8.64 -44.22
C SER A 33 -18.02 -7.31 -43.47
N TYR A 34 -19.26 -6.90 -43.18
CA TYR A 34 -19.56 -5.65 -42.47
C TYR A 34 -20.75 -5.82 -41.50
N PRO A 35 -20.51 -6.22 -40.24
CA PRO A 35 -21.57 -6.52 -39.26
C PRO A 35 -22.54 -5.34 -39.02
N ASN A 36 -22.04 -4.10 -39.06
CA ASN A 36 -22.83 -2.89 -38.85
C ASN A 36 -23.79 -2.56 -40.00
N ILE A 37 -23.57 -3.09 -41.21
CA ILE A 37 -24.49 -2.96 -42.35
C ILE A 37 -25.60 -4.02 -42.26
N ILE A 38 -25.33 -5.13 -41.56
CA ILE A 38 -26.22 -6.27 -41.37
C ILE A 38 -27.10 -6.09 -40.11
N SER A 39 -26.69 -5.24 -39.16
CA SER A 39 -27.49 -4.95 -37.97
C SER A 39 -28.78 -4.22 -38.34
N GLU A 40 -29.91 -4.72 -37.86
CA GLU A 40 -31.23 -4.08 -38.03
C GLU A 40 -31.15 -2.59 -37.66
N THR A 41 -31.50 -1.71 -38.60
CA THR A 41 -31.67 -0.29 -38.31
C THR A 41 -32.84 -0.13 -37.35
N LYS A 42 -32.55 0.29 -36.12
CA LYS A 42 -33.55 0.45 -35.05
C LYS A 42 -34.08 1.89 -35.02
N ASN A 43 -35.36 2.03 -34.66
CA ASN A 43 -35.94 3.34 -34.38
C ASN A 43 -35.11 4.12 -33.36
N LEU A 44 -35.03 5.43 -33.56
CA LEU A 44 -34.48 6.38 -32.61
C LEU A 44 -35.53 6.63 -31.51
N THR A 45 -35.16 6.32 -30.28
CA THR A 45 -36.00 6.46 -29.10
C THR A 45 -35.68 7.77 -28.37
N LEU A 46 -36.62 8.26 -27.56
CA LEU A 46 -36.37 9.41 -26.68
C LEU A 46 -35.16 9.17 -25.76
N THR A 47 -34.97 7.94 -25.27
CA THR A 47 -33.81 7.58 -24.44
C THR A 47 -32.47 7.81 -25.14
N LYS A 48 -32.34 7.48 -26.43
CA LYS A 48 -31.12 7.76 -27.21
C LYS A 48 -30.89 9.25 -27.41
N ILE A 49 -31.96 10.02 -27.64
CA ILE A 49 -31.87 11.47 -27.77
C ILE A 49 -31.38 12.08 -26.45
N VAL A 50 -31.95 11.63 -25.32
CA VAL A 50 -31.57 12.07 -23.98
C VAL A 50 -30.12 11.68 -23.65
N GLN A 51 -29.65 10.49 -24.04
CA GLN A 51 -28.25 10.08 -23.90
C GLN A 51 -27.27 10.97 -24.70
N VAL A 52 -27.64 11.35 -25.93
CA VAL A 52 -26.80 12.27 -26.73
C VAL A 52 -26.80 13.65 -26.11
N LEU A 53 -27.97 14.10 -25.62
CA LEU A 53 -28.12 15.38 -24.94
C LEU A 53 -27.26 15.43 -23.67
N SER A 54 -27.36 14.44 -22.78
CA SER A 54 -26.58 14.39 -21.54
C SER A 54 -25.08 14.46 -21.82
N LYS A 55 -24.58 13.71 -22.81
CA LYS A 55 -23.18 13.76 -23.23
C LYS A 55 -22.75 15.14 -23.71
N SER A 56 -23.59 15.83 -24.49
CA SER A 56 -23.29 17.20 -24.94
C SER A 56 -23.26 18.23 -23.81
N ARG A 57 -23.91 17.92 -22.68
CA ARG A 57 -24.04 18.80 -21.52
C ARG A 57 -23.05 18.46 -20.40
N ALA A 58 -22.46 17.26 -20.42
CA ALA A 58 -21.56 16.77 -19.39
C ALA A 58 -20.35 17.70 -19.19
N GLU A 59 -19.66 18.08 -20.27
CA GLU A 59 -18.47 18.95 -20.18
C GLU A 59 -18.81 20.34 -19.60
N ILE A 60 -19.92 20.94 -20.02
CA ILE A 60 -20.37 22.26 -19.54
C ILE A 60 -20.70 22.19 -18.04
N ASN A 61 -21.45 21.18 -17.61
CA ASN A 61 -21.82 21.04 -16.21
C ASN A 61 -20.64 20.61 -15.33
N CYS A 62 -19.68 19.87 -15.90
CA CYS A 62 -18.40 19.61 -15.26
C CYS A 62 -17.64 20.91 -14.96
N GLN A 63 -17.53 21.82 -15.93
CA GLN A 63 -16.86 23.12 -15.74
C GLN A 63 -17.59 23.98 -14.68
N ARG A 64 -18.93 24.01 -14.71
CA ARG A 64 -19.74 24.72 -13.71
C ARG A 64 -19.55 24.14 -12.31
N LEU A 65 -19.49 22.81 -12.19
CA LEU A 65 -19.23 22.14 -10.91
C LEU A 65 -17.81 22.43 -10.41
N ILE A 66 -16.79 22.43 -11.27
CA ILE A 66 -15.43 22.88 -10.92
C ILE A 66 -15.45 24.32 -10.38
N ASN A 67 -16.20 25.24 -11.02
CA ASN A 67 -16.34 26.62 -10.52
C ASN A 67 -16.97 26.67 -9.12
N CYS A 68 -17.97 25.83 -8.83
CA CYS A 68 -18.51 25.70 -7.48
C CYS A 68 -17.46 25.17 -6.50
N LEU A 69 -16.70 24.13 -6.87
CA LEU A 69 -15.63 23.58 -6.04
C LEU A 69 -14.57 24.64 -5.71
N VAL A 70 -14.15 25.45 -6.69
CA VAL A 70 -13.22 26.58 -6.49
C VAL A 70 -13.76 27.57 -5.47
N LYS A 71 -15.05 27.95 -5.56
CA LYS A 71 -15.65 28.93 -4.64
C LYS A 71 -15.71 28.40 -3.20
N VAL A 72 -15.92 27.09 -3.05
CA VAL A 72 -15.98 26.43 -1.74
C VAL A 72 -14.58 26.17 -1.19
N TYR A 73 -13.60 25.91 -2.05
CA TYR A 73 -12.22 25.67 -1.66
C TYR A 73 -11.55 26.98 -1.21
N GLN A 74 -11.38 27.14 0.11
CA GLN A 74 -10.61 28.24 0.70
C GLN A 74 -9.20 27.76 1.06
N PRO A 75 -8.15 28.19 0.34
CA PRO A 75 -6.78 27.93 0.77
C PRO A 75 -6.59 28.57 2.16
N ALA A 76 -6.11 27.80 3.14
CA ALA A 76 -5.92 28.30 4.50
C ALA A 76 -5.08 29.58 4.51
N HIS A 77 -5.70 30.70 4.86
CA HIS A 77 -5.03 31.99 5.06
C HIS A 77 -4.53 32.07 6.52
N ASN A 78 -3.77 31.08 6.98
CA ASN A 78 -3.17 31.14 8.31
C ASN A 78 -1.79 31.79 8.22
N SER A 79 -1.74 33.05 8.64
CA SER A 79 -0.57 33.63 9.26
C SER A 79 -0.25 32.81 10.52
N ASP A 80 0.63 31.82 10.42
CA ASP A 80 1.55 31.44 11.49
C ASP A 80 2.57 30.42 10.96
N ASN A 81 3.78 30.57 11.47
CA ASN A 81 5.03 30.35 10.76
C ASN A 81 5.56 28.89 10.80
N ASP A 82 4.70 27.88 10.88
CA ASP A 82 5.13 26.48 11.04
C ASP A 82 4.35 25.51 10.11
N SER A 83 4.65 25.54 8.81
CA SER A 83 4.59 24.40 7.86
C SER A 83 4.65 24.92 6.41
N SER A 84 5.86 24.97 5.85
CA SER A 84 6.06 25.45 4.48
C SER A 84 5.52 24.53 3.37
N SER A 85 5.06 23.31 3.67
CA SER A 85 4.55 22.36 2.67
C SER A 85 3.04 22.51 2.39
N SER A 86 2.18 22.71 3.39
CA SER A 86 0.72 22.65 3.20
C SER A 86 0.17 23.85 2.40
N SER A 87 0.81 25.02 2.53
CA SER A 87 0.44 26.22 1.78
C SER A 87 0.77 26.08 0.28
N ALA A 88 1.87 25.42 -0.06
CA ALA A 88 2.25 25.14 -1.43
C ALA A 88 1.28 24.13 -2.09
N GLU A 89 0.97 23.03 -1.40
CA GLU A 89 0.05 21.99 -1.89
C GLU A 89 -1.38 22.53 -2.09
N SER A 90 -1.85 23.39 -1.18
CA SER A 90 -3.18 24.03 -1.30
C SER A 90 -3.27 24.99 -2.49
N LEU A 91 -2.20 25.72 -2.77
CA LEU A 91 -2.09 26.59 -3.95
C LEU A 91 -2.03 25.77 -5.25
N GLU A 92 -1.42 24.59 -5.24
CA GLU A 92 -1.41 23.68 -6.39
C GLU A 92 -2.80 23.14 -6.71
N ILE A 93 -3.57 22.75 -5.69
CA ILE A 93 -4.98 22.35 -5.83
C ILE A 93 -5.78 23.51 -6.43
N TYR A 94 -5.66 24.71 -5.86
CA TYR A 94 -6.37 25.89 -6.35
C TYR A 94 -6.02 26.21 -7.81
N HIS A 95 -4.73 26.16 -8.20
CA HIS A 95 -4.31 26.39 -9.59
C HIS A 95 -4.86 25.36 -10.57
N THR A 96 -4.92 24.09 -10.15
CA THR A 96 -5.51 23.00 -10.94
C THR A 96 -7.00 23.24 -11.15
N LEU A 97 -7.72 23.71 -10.12
CA LEU A 97 -9.16 23.95 -10.24
C LEU A 97 -9.49 25.26 -11.01
N THR A 98 -8.61 26.28 -10.98
CA THR A 98 -8.95 27.64 -11.48
C THR A 98 -8.51 28.00 -12.89
N LYS A 99 -7.44 27.41 -13.44
CA LYS A 99 -6.85 27.93 -14.69
C LYS A 99 -7.47 27.40 -15.99
N HIS A 100 -8.47 26.53 -15.92
CA HIS A 100 -9.34 26.20 -17.07
C HIS A 100 -10.28 27.35 -17.45
N ILE A 101 -10.40 28.34 -16.57
CA ILE A 101 -11.42 29.40 -16.64
C ILE A 101 -10.90 30.62 -17.44
N THR A 102 -9.62 30.65 -17.82
CA THR A 102 -9.02 31.79 -18.54
C THR A 102 -8.52 31.39 -19.93
N PRO A 103 -8.88 32.12 -21.01
CA PRO A 103 -8.35 31.85 -22.35
C PRO A 103 -6.81 31.95 -22.39
N PRO A 104 -6.14 31.19 -23.28
CA PRO A 104 -4.68 31.19 -23.36
C PRO A 104 -4.19 32.58 -23.76
N THR A 105 -3.67 33.34 -22.80
CA THR A 105 -2.96 34.59 -23.08
C THR A 105 -1.48 34.31 -23.12
N SER A 106 -0.91 34.54 -24.29
CA SER A 106 0.49 34.44 -24.67
C SER A 106 1.45 34.93 -23.57
N THR A 107 2.41 34.06 -23.27
CA THR A 107 3.65 34.32 -22.53
C THR A 107 4.27 35.67 -22.85
N MET A 108 4.42 36.58 -21.88
CA MET A 108 5.32 37.74 -22.01
C MET A 108 6.02 38.06 -20.67
N SER A 109 7.34 38.21 -20.79
CA SER A 109 8.35 38.48 -19.78
C SER A 109 8.19 39.84 -19.09
N ARG A 110 8.66 39.91 -17.83
CA ARG A 110 8.86 41.12 -17.03
C ARG A 110 9.79 42.10 -17.76
N ASN A 111 9.28 43.30 -18.04
CA ASN A 111 9.91 44.60 -17.77
C ASN A 111 9.10 45.71 -18.45
N THR A 112 9.06 46.89 -17.82
CA THR A 112 8.42 48.17 -18.24
C THR A 112 7.08 48.50 -17.58
N VAL A 113 7.13 48.83 -16.27
CA VAL A 113 5.96 49.24 -15.47
C VAL A 113 5.65 50.74 -15.60
N ASP A 114 6.60 51.60 -15.97
CA ASP A 114 6.37 53.04 -15.85
C ASP A 114 5.73 53.72 -17.07
N LYS A 115 5.80 53.13 -18.28
CA LYS A 115 5.09 53.65 -19.46
C LYS A 115 3.60 53.27 -19.53
N ARG A 116 3.12 52.38 -18.64
CA ARG A 116 1.72 51.92 -18.61
C ARG A 116 0.79 52.85 -17.84
N ARG A 117 1.29 53.71 -16.94
CA ARG A 117 0.44 54.53 -16.07
C ARG A 117 -0.31 55.63 -16.84
N ASP A 118 0.34 56.28 -17.79
CA ASP A 118 -0.29 57.37 -18.56
C ASP A 118 -1.26 56.84 -19.63
N ALA A 119 -0.93 55.72 -20.26
CA ALA A 119 -1.83 55.02 -21.18
C ALA A 119 -3.07 54.46 -20.47
N PHE A 120 -2.93 54.04 -19.20
CA PHE A 120 -4.04 53.54 -18.39
C PHE A 120 -5.05 54.64 -18.03
N ILE A 121 -4.60 55.88 -17.78
CA ILE A 121 -5.49 57.00 -17.43
C ILE A 121 -6.31 57.45 -18.65
N VAL A 122 -5.70 57.51 -19.83
CA VAL A 122 -6.40 57.84 -21.09
C VAL A 122 -7.40 56.74 -21.46
N ASN A 123 -7.02 55.46 -21.34
CA ASN A 123 -7.89 54.33 -21.62
C ASN A 123 -9.05 54.21 -20.60
N LYS A 124 -8.80 54.56 -19.33
CA LYS A 124 -9.84 54.64 -18.28
C LYS A 124 -10.86 55.75 -18.56
N LYS A 125 -10.43 56.91 -19.06
CA LYS A 125 -11.36 58.00 -19.47
C LYS A 125 -12.22 57.62 -20.69
N LEU A 126 -11.66 56.90 -21.66
CA LEU A 126 -12.41 56.40 -22.82
C LEU A 126 -13.41 55.28 -22.41
N LYS A 127 -12.99 54.35 -21.54
CA LYS A 127 -13.87 53.31 -21.00
C LYS A 127 -14.97 53.87 -20.10
N MET A 128 -14.73 54.96 -19.35
CA MET A 128 -15.79 55.62 -18.56
C MET A 128 -16.82 56.33 -19.44
N LYS A 129 -16.42 56.94 -20.57
CA LYS A 129 -17.39 57.49 -21.54
C LYS A 129 -18.21 56.38 -22.22
N GLN A 130 -17.58 55.26 -22.54
CA GLN A 130 -18.27 54.11 -23.12
C GLN A 130 -19.23 53.45 -22.10
N ALA A 131 -18.82 53.35 -20.83
CA ALA A 131 -19.66 52.89 -19.73
C ALA A 131 -20.84 53.84 -19.45
N GLN A 132 -20.66 55.17 -19.54
CA GLN A 132 -21.78 56.11 -19.43
C GLN A 132 -22.80 55.95 -20.57
N SER A 133 -22.36 55.73 -21.81
CA SER A 133 -23.28 55.46 -22.93
C SER A 133 -24.03 54.11 -22.78
N LEU A 134 -23.36 53.10 -22.20
CA LEU A 134 -23.96 51.79 -21.91
C LEU A 134 -24.94 51.85 -20.72
N ILE A 135 -24.71 52.75 -19.75
CA ILE A 135 -25.63 52.99 -18.63
C ILE A 135 -26.88 53.75 -19.11
N GLU A 136 -26.76 54.69 -20.04
CA GLU A 136 -27.91 55.35 -20.66
C GLU A 136 -28.76 54.36 -21.48
N LEU A 137 -28.12 53.49 -22.28
CA LEU A 137 -28.79 52.39 -22.99
C LEU A 137 -29.46 51.38 -22.04
N LYS A 138 -28.80 51.02 -20.93
CA LYS A 138 -29.34 50.11 -19.91
C LYS A 138 -30.48 50.74 -19.11
N ASN A 139 -30.46 52.06 -18.91
CA ASN A 139 -31.57 52.79 -18.29
C ASN A 139 -32.78 52.94 -19.22
N GLU A 140 -32.58 53.13 -20.53
CA GLU A 140 -33.66 53.05 -21.53
C GLU A 140 -34.25 51.63 -21.62
N HIS A 141 -33.39 50.61 -21.52
CA HIS A 141 -33.80 49.20 -21.54
C HIS A 141 -34.55 48.79 -20.26
N ASN A 142 -34.12 49.26 -19.09
CA ASN A 142 -34.84 49.06 -17.83
C ASN A 142 -36.17 49.82 -17.79
N LYS A 143 -36.27 50.97 -18.48
CA LYS A 143 -37.54 51.70 -18.63
C LYS A 143 -38.55 50.92 -19.48
N ARG A 144 -38.10 50.27 -20.58
CA ARG A 144 -38.91 49.32 -21.36
C ARG A 144 -39.28 48.04 -20.60
N LEU A 145 -38.38 47.56 -19.72
CA LEU A 145 -38.64 46.38 -18.88
C LEU A 145 -39.66 46.68 -17.77
N ASN A 146 -39.63 47.88 -17.17
CA ASN A 146 -40.63 48.29 -16.18
C ASN A 146 -42.04 48.46 -16.80
N ASP A 147 -42.13 48.88 -18.06
CA ASP A 147 -43.40 48.91 -18.82
C ASP A 147 -43.94 47.50 -19.12
N LEU A 148 -43.07 46.48 -19.20
CA LEU A 148 -43.43 45.06 -19.35
C LEU A 148 -43.79 44.37 -18.02
N VAL A 149 -43.21 44.80 -16.90
CA VAL A 149 -43.45 44.23 -15.57
C VAL A 149 -44.69 44.83 -14.91
N THR A 150 -45.05 46.09 -15.22
CA THR A 150 -46.26 46.74 -14.66
C THR A 150 -47.59 46.24 -15.25
N THR A 151 -47.57 45.35 -16.25
CA THR A 151 -48.79 44.73 -16.80
C THR A 151 -49.17 43.40 -16.13
N GLN A 152 -48.41 42.92 -15.14
CA GLN A 152 -48.72 41.69 -14.41
C GLN A 152 -49.53 41.98 -13.14
N ASN A 153 -50.84 42.15 -13.31
CA ASN A 153 -51.84 41.91 -12.27
C ASN A 153 -53.14 41.43 -12.94
N SER A 154 -53.16 40.19 -13.42
CA SER A 154 -54.36 39.33 -13.50
C SER A 154 -53.99 37.95 -14.08
N ASP A 155 -54.70 36.92 -13.61
CA ASP A 155 -54.59 35.50 -13.97
C ASP A 155 -54.74 35.20 -15.49
N ALA A 156 -53.70 35.42 -16.29
CA ALA A 156 -53.68 34.96 -17.68
C ALA A 156 -52.29 34.58 -18.19
N GLU A 157 -52.22 33.35 -18.73
CA GLU A 157 -51.36 32.83 -19.79
C GLU A 157 -49.92 33.40 -19.94
N VAL A 158 -48.91 32.56 -19.65
CA VAL A 158 -47.52 32.78 -20.08
C VAL A 158 -47.48 32.78 -21.62
N PRO A 159 -47.05 33.86 -22.29
CA PRO A 159 -47.06 33.94 -23.74
C PRO A 159 -45.97 33.07 -24.36
N TYR A 160 -46.37 32.29 -25.36
CA TYR A 160 -45.55 31.37 -26.14
C TYR A 160 -44.57 32.11 -27.06
N LEU A 161 -43.28 31.77 -26.98
CA LEU A 161 -42.29 32.09 -28.01
C LEU A 161 -41.27 30.93 -28.15
N SER A 162 -40.83 30.67 -29.38
CA SER A 162 -39.93 29.58 -29.82
C SER A 162 -38.63 29.47 -28.99
N LEU A 163 -38.04 28.27 -28.95
CA LEU A 163 -36.74 27.97 -28.35
C LEU A 163 -35.58 28.85 -28.89
N LEU A 164 -35.73 29.43 -30.09
CA LEU A 164 -34.77 30.40 -30.66
C LEU A 164 -34.78 31.76 -29.93
N THR A 165 -35.90 32.15 -29.34
CA THR A 165 -36.02 33.36 -28.50
C THR A 165 -35.65 33.11 -27.03
N ASN A 166 -35.45 31.84 -26.64
CA ASN A 166 -35.03 31.44 -25.30
C ASN A 166 -33.50 31.38 -25.13
N GLU A 167 -32.74 31.70 -26.18
CA GLU A 167 -31.27 31.82 -26.13
C GLU A 167 -30.84 32.87 -25.09
N TYR A 168 -31.59 33.96 -24.97
CA TYR A 168 -31.34 35.04 -23.99
C TYR A 168 -31.66 34.64 -22.54
N THR A 169 -32.71 33.83 -22.33
CA THR A 169 -33.07 33.27 -21.02
C THR A 169 -32.05 32.22 -20.59
N LEU A 170 -31.60 31.38 -21.52
CA LEU A 170 -30.56 30.39 -21.29
C LEU A 170 -29.21 31.08 -21.01
N GLU A 171 -28.81 32.10 -21.76
CA GLU A 171 -27.62 32.93 -21.48
C GLU A 171 -27.68 33.61 -20.11
N HIS A 172 -28.84 34.10 -19.67
CA HIS A 172 -28.98 34.71 -18.33
C HIS A 172 -28.92 33.67 -17.20
N ILE A 173 -29.37 32.44 -17.44
CA ILE A 173 -29.25 31.32 -16.49
C ILE A 173 -27.79 30.85 -16.37
N PHE A 174 -27.06 30.82 -17.50
CA PHE A 174 -25.62 30.50 -17.53
C PHE A 174 -24.73 31.58 -16.91
N ASN A 175 -25.25 32.80 -16.70
CA ASN A 175 -24.51 33.94 -16.14
C ASN A 175 -24.90 34.30 -14.69
N SER A 176 -25.83 33.58 -14.07
CA SER A 176 -26.21 33.80 -12.66
C SER A 176 -25.24 33.11 -11.70
N GLU A 177 -24.98 33.69 -10.53
CA GLU A 177 -24.00 33.20 -9.55
C GLU A 177 -24.16 31.68 -9.26
N ASP A 178 -23.29 30.86 -9.87
CA ASP A 178 -23.38 29.39 -9.79
C ASP A 178 -23.18 28.88 -8.36
N ASN A 179 -24.26 28.38 -7.75
CA ASN A 179 -24.24 27.45 -6.63
C ASN A 179 -24.77 26.10 -7.09
N ILE A 180 -24.53 25.03 -6.33
CA ILE A 180 -24.86 23.66 -6.75
C ILE A 180 -26.35 23.50 -7.12
N ASN A 181 -27.25 24.19 -6.39
CA ASN A 181 -28.69 24.11 -6.63
C ASN A 181 -29.11 24.81 -7.94
N SER A 182 -28.46 25.92 -8.31
CA SER A 182 -28.77 26.61 -9.57
C SER A 182 -28.36 25.79 -10.79
N ILE A 183 -27.27 25.00 -10.70
CA ILE A 183 -26.88 24.06 -11.76
C ILE A 183 -27.97 23.01 -11.96
N LEU A 184 -28.43 22.36 -10.89
CA LEU A 184 -29.48 21.34 -10.98
C LEU A 184 -30.79 21.89 -11.54
N GLN A 185 -31.25 23.05 -11.06
CA GLN A 185 -32.46 23.70 -11.54
C GLN A 185 -32.37 24.06 -13.02
N SER A 186 -31.20 24.53 -13.48
CA SER A 186 -31.01 24.87 -14.90
C SER A 186 -31.14 23.65 -15.82
N GLU A 187 -30.65 22.48 -15.38
CA GLU A 187 -30.74 21.23 -16.14
C GLU A 187 -32.13 20.59 -16.08
N GLU A 188 -32.84 20.76 -14.96
CA GLU A 188 -34.25 20.36 -14.85
C GLU A 188 -35.13 21.19 -15.80
N MET A 189 -34.93 22.51 -15.86
CA MET A 189 -35.66 23.36 -16.79
C MET A 189 -35.34 23.01 -18.25
N TYR A 190 -34.10 22.64 -18.54
CA TYR A 190 -33.69 22.24 -19.88
C TYR A 190 -34.40 20.97 -20.36
N ILE A 191 -34.52 19.95 -19.49
CA ILE A 191 -35.25 18.72 -19.82
C ILE A 191 -36.76 18.94 -19.92
N GLU A 192 -37.33 19.85 -19.10
CA GLU A 192 -38.73 20.23 -19.22
C GLU A 192 -39.05 20.86 -20.58
N ILE A 193 -38.19 21.76 -21.06
CA ILE A 193 -38.34 22.38 -22.38
C ILE A 193 -38.24 21.33 -23.49
N LEU A 194 -37.31 20.36 -23.37
CA LEU A 194 -37.22 19.25 -24.32
C LEU A 194 -38.52 18.43 -24.33
N LEU A 195 -39.02 18.04 -23.15
CA LEU A 195 -40.22 17.22 -23.00
C LEU A 195 -41.45 17.93 -23.58
N ASP A 196 -41.59 19.24 -23.37
CA ASP A 196 -42.66 20.02 -23.99
C ASP A 196 -42.52 20.02 -25.52
N THR A 197 -41.31 20.24 -26.04
CA THR A 197 -41.04 20.23 -27.49
C THR A 197 -41.36 18.87 -28.11
N VAL A 198 -40.95 17.77 -27.46
CA VAL A 198 -41.26 16.41 -27.93
C VAL A 198 -42.77 16.14 -27.90
N ALA A 199 -43.47 16.56 -26.84
CA ALA A 199 -44.91 16.36 -26.74
C ALA A 199 -45.69 17.06 -27.88
N HIS A 200 -45.21 18.21 -28.34
CA HIS A 200 -45.83 18.95 -29.45
C HIS A 200 -45.43 18.42 -30.83
N MET A 201 -44.16 18.08 -31.04
CA MET A 201 -43.64 17.75 -32.38
C MET A 201 -43.65 16.25 -32.70
N SER A 202 -43.36 15.41 -31.71
CA SER A 202 -43.22 13.96 -31.92
C SER A 202 -43.75 13.18 -30.70
N PRO A 203 -45.06 13.29 -30.41
CA PRO A 203 -45.67 12.70 -29.21
C PRO A 203 -45.50 11.17 -29.13
N ASN A 204 -45.33 10.51 -30.28
CA ASN A 204 -45.09 9.08 -30.38
C ASN A 204 -43.81 8.62 -29.65
N LEU A 205 -42.82 9.50 -29.50
CA LEU A 205 -41.57 9.20 -28.79
C LEU A 205 -41.75 9.05 -27.27
N LEU A 206 -42.83 9.63 -26.72
CA LEU A 206 -43.17 9.50 -25.29
C LEU A 206 -43.98 8.22 -25.00
N GLY A 207 -44.41 7.51 -26.04
CA GLY A 207 -45.23 6.30 -25.95
C GLY A 207 -46.73 6.56 -25.83
N THR A 208 -47.53 5.50 -25.89
CA THR A 208 -49.00 5.56 -26.01
C THR A 208 -49.71 6.29 -24.86
N ASN A 209 -49.13 6.29 -23.66
CA ASN A 209 -49.63 6.99 -22.47
C ASN A 209 -48.66 8.08 -21.97
N GLY A 210 -47.70 8.48 -22.80
CA GLY A 210 -46.65 9.43 -22.43
C GLY A 210 -47.09 10.89 -22.44
N VAL A 211 -48.31 11.15 -22.89
CA VAL A 211 -48.78 12.48 -23.26
C VAL A 211 -50.17 12.73 -22.67
N LYS A 212 -50.41 13.95 -22.20
CA LYS A 212 -51.68 14.43 -21.65
C LYS A 212 -52.16 15.61 -22.49
N LYS A 213 -53.42 15.58 -22.91
CA LYS A 213 -54.11 16.74 -23.48
C LYS A 213 -54.66 17.62 -22.36
N LEU A 214 -54.31 18.90 -22.40
CA LEU A 214 -54.81 19.94 -21.50
C LEU A 214 -56.17 20.45 -21.99
N LYS A 215 -56.92 21.13 -21.10
CA LYS A 215 -58.26 21.65 -21.39
C LYS A 215 -58.27 22.68 -22.54
N ASN A 216 -57.14 23.34 -22.78
CA ASN A 216 -56.91 24.28 -23.88
C ASN A 216 -56.48 23.61 -25.19
N GLY A 217 -56.51 22.27 -25.28
CA GLY A 217 -56.09 21.52 -26.47
C GLY A 217 -54.58 21.32 -26.60
N ARG A 218 -53.76 21.95 -25.75
CA ARG A 218 -52.31 21.80 -25.74
C ARG A 218 -51.89 20.39 -25.30
N ILE A 219 -50.82 19.89 -25.88
CA ILE A 219 -50.32 18.52 -25.69
C ILE A 219 -49.04 18.60 -24.86
N GLN A 220 -49.03 18.00 -23.66
CA GLN A 220 -47.87 18.02 -22.76
C GLN A 220 -47.45 16.61 -22.38
N ALA A 221 -46.17 16.40 -22.05
CA ALA A 221 -45.73 15.14 -21.44
C ALA A 221 -46.53 14.85 -20.15
N SER A 222 -46.89 13.58 -19.94
CA SER A 222 -47.57 13.18 -18.71
C SER A 222 -46.60 13.29 -17.52
N LYS A 223 -47.11 13.58 -16.31
CA LYS A 223 -46.27 13.73 -15.10
C LYS A 223 -45.38 12.51 -14.87
N LYS A 224 -45.89 11.30 -15.13
CA LYS A 224 -45.15 10.04 -15.00
C LYS A 224 -44.04 9.91 -16.06
N ALA A 225 -44.31 10.28 -17.31
CA ALA A 225 -43.30 10.23 -18.37
C ALA A 225 -42.21 11.29 -18.15
N ALA A 226 -42.61 12.51 -17.78
CA ALA A 226 -41.69 13.59 -17.47
C ALA A 226 -40.73 13.21 -16.33
N HIS A 227 -41.26 12.73 -15.21
CA HIS A 227 -40.44 12.30 -14.07
C HIS A 227 -39.43 11.21 -14.45
N LYS A 228 -39.88 10.16 -15.17
CA LYS A 228 -39.00 9.05 -15.58
C LYS A 228 -37.89 9.50 -16.55
N VAL A 229 -38.19 10.41 -17.46
CA VAL A 229 -37.20 10.93 -18.42
C VAL A 229 -36.21 11.87 -17.73
N THR A 230 -36.69 12.74 -16.83
CA THR A 230 -35.85 13.62 -16.02
C THR A 230 -34.88 12.82 -15.15
N GLU A 231 -35.37 11.81 -14.43
CA GLU A 231 -34.53 10.94 -13.60
C GLU A 231 -33.47 10.21 -14.44
N TYR A 232 -33.86 9.64 -15.58
CA TYR A 232 -32.93 8.99 -16.50
C TYR A 232 -31.87 9.96 -17.06
N TYR A 233 -32.28 11.18 -17.43
CA TYR A 233 -31.38 12.23 -17.90
C TYR A 233 -30.36 12.62 -16.84
N GLN A 234 -30.83 12.91 -15.61
CA GLN A 234 -29.99 13.33 -14.50
C GLN A 234 -28.98 12.24 -14.12
N ASN A 235 -29.40 10.98 -14.06
CA ASN A 235 -28.50 9.87 -13.72
C ASN A 235 -27.37 9.71 -14.75
N ILE A 236 -27.67 9.82 -16.05
CA ILE A 236 -26.63 9.73 -17.09
C ILE A 236 -25.75 10.97 -17.08
N LEU A 237 -26.35 12.17 -17.02
CA LEU A 237 -25.61 13.43 -17.04
C LEU A 237 -24.61 13.48 -15.91
N TRP A 238 -25.03 13.21 -14.67
CA TRP A 238 -24.17 13.33 -13.51
C TRP A 238 -23.14 12.19 -13.43
N GLY A 239 -23.47 11.00 -13.93
CA GLY A 239 -22.47 9.96 -14.16
C GLY A 239 -21.37 10.41 -15.13
N ASP A 240 -21.76 10.94 -16.30
CA ASP A 240 -20.82 11.47 -17.30
C ASP A 240 -20.02 12.67 -16.75
N VAL A 241 -20.64 13.55 -15.94
CA VAL A 241 -19.96 14.66 -15.25
C VAL A 241 -18.89 14.14 -14.30
N GLY A 242 -19.17 13.10 -13.50
CA GLY A 242 -18.18 12.46 -12.63
C GLY A 242 -16.96 11.96 -13.41
N SER A 243 -17.18 11.26 -14.54
CA SER A 243 -16.10 10.80 -15.42
C SER A 243 -15.34 11.97 -16.09
N CYS A 244 -16.03 13.03 -16.51
CA CYS A 244 -15.37 14.22 -17.06
C CYS A 244 -14.53 14.95 -16.00
N LEU A 245 -15.02 15.04 -14.76
CA LEU A 245 -14.32 15.67 -13.64
C LEU A 245 -12.98 14.99 -13.39
N GLU A 246 -12.98 13.67 -13.31
CA GLU A 246 -11.76 12.87 -13.22
C GLU A 246 -10.78 13.26 -14.33
N HIS A 247 -11.22 13.18 -15.59
CA HIS A 247 -10.36 13.44 -16.75
C HIS A 247 -9.74 14.84 -16.74
N ILE A 248 -10.55 15.86 -16.44
CA ILE A 248 -10.10 17.24 -16.43
C ILE A 248 -9.13 17.51 -15.29
N VAL A 249 -9.48 17.08 -14.07
CA VAL A 249 -8.69 17.36 -12.86
C VAL A 249 -7.37 16.59 -12.87
N LEU A 250 -7.39 15.31 -13.20
CA LEU A 250 -6.18 14.48 -13.20
C LEU A 250 -5.29 14.73 -14.41
N TRP A 251 -5.85 14.87 -15.62
CA TRP A 251 -5.07 14.70 -16.86
C TRP A 251 -5.05 15.90 -17.79
N TRP A 252 -6.16 16.61 -17.96
CA TRP A 252 -6.30 17.61 -19.04
C TRP A 252 -6.16 19.05 -18.59
N SER A 253 -5.89 19.28 -17.30
CA SER A 253 -5.58 20.62 -16.85
C SER A 253 -4.22 21.10 -17.35
N HIS A 254 -4.00 22.41 -17.46
CA HIS A 254 -2.68 23.01 -17.72
C HIS A 254 -1.67 22.63 -16.62
N TYR A 255 -2.17 22.21 -15.45
CA TYR A 255 -1.40 21.75 -14.31
C TYR A 255 -2.02 20.44 -13.77
N PRO A 256 -1.93 19.34 -14.53
CA PRO A 256 -2.59 18.08 -14.19
C PRO A 256 -2.10 17.55 -12.85
N LEU A 257 -3.03 17.14 -11.98
CA LEU A 257 -2.67 16.53 -10.70
C LEU A 257 -1.86 15.25 -10.89
N ALA A 258 -2.04 14.55 -12.02
CA ALA A 258 -1.26 13.36 -12.34
C ALA A 258 0.25 13.62 -12.54
N MET A 259 0.65 14.87 -12.77
CA MET A 259 2.06 15.28 -12.85
C MET A 259 2.59 15.85 -11.52
N ARG A 260 1.79 15.85 -10.46
CA ARG A 260 2.13 16.39 -9.14
C ARG A 260 2.49 15.27 -8.16
N SER A 261 2.87 15.68 -6.95
CA SER A 261 3.02 14.74 -5.84
C SER A 261 1.69 14.00 -5.61
N PRO A 262 1.71 12.67 -5.34
CA PRO A 262 0.51 11.94 -4.93
C PRO A 262 -0.20 12.59 -3.74
N ASN A 263 0.55 13.22 -2.83
CA ASN A 263 -0.02 13.94 -1.68
C ASN A 263 -1.01 15.03 -2.10
N THR A 264 -0.74 15.75 -3.20
CA THR A 264 -1.64 16.81 -3.68
C THR A 264 -3.01 16.23 -4.07
N SER A 265 -3.03 15.06 -4.71
CA SER A 265 -4.27 14.35 -5.06
C SER A 265 -4.97 13.77 -3.83
N GLN A 266 -4.21 13.26 -2.86
CA GLN A 266 -4.75 12.75 -1.60
C GLN A 266 -5.40 13.85 -0.77
N ASN A 267 -4.77 15.03 -0.66
CA ASN A 267 -5.32 16.19 0.04
C ASN A 267 -6.64 16.66 -0.58
N LEU A 268 -6.74 16.70 -1.92
CA LEU A 268 -8.00 17.03 -2.59
C LEU A 268 -9.08 16.00 -2.28
N ARG A 269 -8.74 14.71 -2.32
CA ARG A 269 -9.65 13.62 -1.98
C ARG A 269 -10.16 13.72 -0.54
N GLU A 270 -9.27 13.94 0.43
CA GLU A 270 -9.65 14.13 1.83
C GLU A 270 -10.54 15.37 2.04
N TRP A 271 -10.22 16.47 1.35
CA TRP A 271 -11.07 17.67 1.38
C TRP A 271 -12.47 17.42 0.81
N LEU A 272 -12.58 16.67 -0.29
CA LEU A 272 -13.88 16.27 -0.86
C LEU A 272 -14.69 15.47 0.17
N PHE A 273 -14.06 14.49 0.82
CA PHE A 273 -14.70 13.69 1.88
C PHE A 273 -15.12 14.53 3.08
N ALA A 274 -14.28 15.44 3.56
CA ALA A 274 -14.58 16.27 4.72
C ALA A 274 -15.69 17.32 4.44
N THR A 275 -15.68 17.91 3.25
CA THR A 275 -16.52 19.08 2.92
C THR A 275 -17.93 18.68 2.51
N PHE A 276 -18.09 17.62 1.72
CA PHE A 276 -19.39 17.28 1.13
C PHE A 276 -20.16 16.21 1.93
N ASN A 277 -19.56 15.64 2.98
CA ASN A 277 -20.23 14.71 3.92
C ASN A 277 -21.16 15.40 4.93
N VAL A 278 -20.88 16.64 5.31
CA VAL A 278 -21.61 17.34 6.40
C VAL A 278 -22.64 18.34 5.87
N ASN A 279 -22.50 18.75 4.61
CA ASN A 279 -23.35 19.75 3.98
C ASN A 279 -24.50 19.08 3.22
N ASN A 280 -25.70 19.69 3.20
CA ASN A 280 -26.90 19.29 2.44
C ASN A 280 -26.65 19.27 0.91
N THR A 281 -25.71 18.45 0.45
CA THR A 281 -25.30 18.31 -0.94
C THR A 281 -26.29 17.39 -1.63
N PRO A 282 -26.89 17.80 -2.76
CA PRO A 282 -27.81 16.94 -3.50
C PRO A 282 -27.15 15.63 -3.92
N GLU A 283 -27.88 14.52 -3.81
CA GLU A 283 -27.38 13.15 -4.03
C GLU A 283 -26.74 12.95 -5.42
N LEU A 284 -27.32 13.55 -6.47
CA LEU A 284 -26.80 13.54 -7.83
C LEU A 284 -25.40 14.16 -7.97
N ILE A 285 -25.08 15.15 -7.13
CA ILE A 285 -23.79 15.82 -7.13
C ILE A 285 -22.81 15.04 -6.28
N LEU A 286 -23.30 14.53 -5.15
CA LEU A 286 -22.51 13.68 -4.27
C LEU A 286 -21.98 12.44 -5.00
N SER A 287 -22.78 11.80 -5.86
CA SER A 287 -22.32 10.68 -6.69
C SER A 287 -21.20 11.09 -7.65
N SER A 288 -21.32 12.24 -8.31
CA SER A 288 -20.28 12.78 -9.21
C SER A 288 -18.97 13.06 -8.48
N LEU A 289 -19.05 13.64 -7.27
CA LEU A 289 -17.88 13.94 -6.44
C LEU A 289 -17.24 12.68 -5.85
N ARG A 290 -18.04 11.64 -5.56
CA ARG A 290 -17.53 10.32 -5.15
C ARG A 290 -16.70 9.70 -6.27
N ILE A 291 -17.20 9.69 -7.50
CA ILE A 291 -16.44 9.19 -8.67
C ILE A 291 -15.08 9.89 -8.78
N LEU A 292 -15.03 11.22 -8.63
CA LEU A 292 -13.77 11.97 -8.63
C LEU A 292 -12.85 11.55 -7.45
N ALA A 293 -13.40 11.45 -6.23
CA ALA A 293 -12.63 11.06 -5.05
C ALA A 293 -12.06 9.64 -5.17
N ASP A 294 -12.81 8.71 -5.76
CA ASP A 294 -12.39 7.33 -6.01
C ASP A 294 -11.28 7.26 -7.06
N ALA A 295 -11.42 8.02 -8.15
CA ALA A 295 -10.38 8.11 -9.18
C ALA A 295 -9.09 8.76 -8.67
N LEU A 296 -9.20 9.83 -7.86
CA LEU A 296 -8.05 10.40 -7.16
C LEU A 296 -7.37 9.36 -6.28
N GLY A 297 -8.15 8.55 -5.55
CA GLY A 297 -7.63 7.46 -4.73
C GLY A 297 -6.87 6.40 -5.56
N CYS A 298 -7.42 6.00 -6.70
CA CYS A 298 -6.76 5.09 -7.64
C CYS A 298 -5.43 5.64 -8.18
N HIS A 299 -5.41 6.93 -8.52
CA HIS A 299 -4.20 7.62 -8.97
C HIS A 299 -3.15 7.68 -7.87
N VAL A 300 -3.53 8.15 -6.66
CA VAL A 300 -2.64 8.21 -5.49
C VAL A 300 -2.03 6.83 -5.23
N THR A 301 -2.86 5.78 -5.26
CA THR A 301 -2.40 4.41 -5.05
C THR A 301 -1.36 3.99 -6.07
N SER A 302 -1.68 4.18 -7.35
CA SER A 302 -0.82 3.73 -8.45
C SER A 302 0.52 4.44 -8.43
N THR A 303 0.50 5.77 -8.33
CA THR A 303 1.71 6.59 -8.37
C THR A 303 2.56 6.44 -7.11
N SER A 304 1.92 6.32 -5.92
CA SER A 304 2.64 6.09 -4.67
C SER A 304 3.28 4.70 -4.66
N TRP A 305 2.56 3.69 -5.14
CA TRP A 305 3.10 2.34 -5.27
C TRP A 305 4.29 2.31 -6.24
N ASP A 306 4.17 2.89 -7.44
CA ASP A 306 5.28 2.94 -8.41
C ASP A 306 6.51 3.65 -7.82
N LYS A 307 6.30 4.75 -7.08
CA LYS A 307 7.35 5.48 -6.39
C LYS A 307 8.05 4.61 -5.35
N TYR A 308 7.32 3.99 -4.43
CA TYR A 308 7.92 3.21 -3.35
C TYR A 308 8.51 1.89 -3.86
N PHE A 309 7.84 1.21 -4.79
CA PHE A 309 8.36 0.00 -5.43
C PHE A 309 9.62 0.29 -6.25
N GLY A 310 9.66 1.40 -6.99
CA GLY A 310 10.88 1.85 -7.65
C GLY A 310 12.00 2.14 -6.66
N ALA A 311 11.68 2.77 -5.53
CA ALA A 311 12.65 3.03 -4.46
C ALA A 311 13.21 1.73 -3.88
N THR A 312 12.39 0.73 -3.56
CA THR A 312 12.87 -0.57 -3.02
C THR A 312 13.82 -1.31 -3.96
N LEU A 313 13.70 -1.12 -5.28
CA LEU A 313 14.61 -1.70 -6.26
C LEU A 313 15.98 -1.01 -6.35
N THR A 314 16.09 0.22 -5.85
CA THR A 314 17.31 1.04 -5.94
C THR A 314 18.03 1.23 -4.61
N THR A 315 17.36 0.96 -3.50
CA THR A 315 17.94 1.06 -2.15
C THR A 315 18.80 -0.14 -1.78
N ASN A 316 19.67 0.06 -0.81
CA ASN A 316 20.57 -0.97 -0.28
C ASN A 316 20.24 -1.25 1.20
N LEU A 317 21.18 -1.88 1.92
CA LEU A 317 21.05 -2.19 3.36
C LEU A 317 21.47 -1.02 4.27
N GLN A 318 21.57 0.20 3.76
CA GLN A 318 21.92 1.37 4.56
C GLN A 318 20.90 1.56 5.68
N LEU A 319 21.44 1.88 6.86
CA LEU A 319 20.65 2.14 8.03
C LEU A 319 19.88 3.44 7.87
N THR A 320 18.59 3.38 8.11
CA THR A 320 17.74 4.56 8.23
C THR A 320 17.07 4.62 9.60
N THR A 321 16.86 5.84 10.09
CA THR A 321 16.08 6.06 11.30
C THR A 321 14.62 6.25 10.95
N LEU A 322 13.75 5.58 11.70
CA LEU A 322 12.31 5.72 11.53
C LEU A 322 11.75 7.00 12.15
N LYS A 323 12.60 7.87 12.73
CA LYS A 323 12.18 9.18 13.25
C LYS A 323 11.51 10.06 12.21
N VAL A 324 11.84 9.88 10.93
CA VAL A 324 11.26 10.65 9.83
C VAL A 324 9.85 10.17 9.48
N ASN A 325 9.53 8.90 9.76
CA ASN A 325 8.23 8.27 9.51
C ASN A 325 7.81 7.45 10.74
N PRO A 326 7.48 8.09 11.87
CA PRO A 326 7.17 7.40 13.13
C PRO A 326 5.94 6.49 13.02
N GLU A 327 5.07 6.72 12.03
CA GLU A 327 3.91 5.89 11.71
C GLU A 327 4.25 4.49 11.17
N ILE A 328 5.52 4.23 10.80
CA ILE A 328 5.94 2.92 10.25
C ILE A 328 5.98 1.83 11.34
N SER A 329 6.38 2.17 12.56
CA SER A 329 6.39 1.21 13.67
C SER A 329 6.44 1.90 15.02
N LEU A 330 5.75 1.30 15.99
CA LEU A 330 5.78 1.73 17.39
C LEU A 330 6.93 1.11 18.19
N TYR A 331 7.52 0.02 17.68
CA TYR A 331 8.40 -0.85 18.46
C TYR A 331 9.86 -0.78 18.00
N ILE A 332 10.10 -0.42 16.75
CA ILE A 332 11.45 -0.28 16.21
C ILE A 332 11.75 1.18 15.86
N THR A 333 13.01 1.58 16.02
CA THR A 333 13.49 2.95 15.77
C THR A 333 14.40 3.03 14.55
N GLU A 334 14.84 1.88 14.04
CA GLU A 334 15.84 1.74 12.99
C GLU A 334 15.50 0.55 12.08
N SER A 335 15.70 0.73 10.78
CA SER A 335 15.47 -0.29 9.74
C SER A 335 16.46 -0.07 8.58
N THR A 336 16.47 -0.95 7.58
CA THR A 336 17.14 -0.63 6.32
C THR A 336 16.29 0.31 5.47
N GLU A 337 16.92 1.12 4.60
CA GLU A 337 16.17 1.93 3.62
C GLU A 337 15.20 1.10 2.78
N SER A 338 15.63 -0.11 2.38
CA SER A 338 14.80 -1.04 1.63
C SER A 338 13.59 -1.51 2.46
N GLY A 339 13.82 -1.90 3.71
CA GLY A 339 12.76 -2.31 4.65
C GLY A 339 11.76 -1.19 4.94
N ALA A 340 12.24 0.03 5.17
CA ALA A 340 11.38 1.20 5.37
C ALA A 340 10.50 1.49 4.14
N ASN A 341 11.07 1.42 2.94
CA ASN A 341 10.31 1.61 1.70
C ASN A 341 9.25 0.52 1.49
N PHE A 342 9.56 -0.75 1.80
CA PHE A 342 8.57 -1.81 1.80
C PHE A 342 7.44 -1.55 2.79
N ALA A 343 7.77 -1.14 4.02
CA ALA A 343 6.78 -0.84 5.04
C ALA A 343 5.88 0.35 4.65
N LEU A 344 6.43 1.44 4.11
CA LEU A 344 5.67 2.58 3.60
C LEU A 344 4.73 2.18 2.45
N MET A 345 5.23 1.38 1.51
CA MET A 345 4.42 0.86 0.41
C MET A 345 3.24 0.03 0.92
N LEU A 346 3.50 -0.87 1.88
CA LEU A 346 2.46 -1.68 2.48
C LEU A 346 1.46 -0.82 3.27
N GLN A 347 1.92 0.13 4.08
CA GLN A 347 1.04 1.05 4.81
C GLN A 347 0.07 1.78 3.89
N ALA A 348 0.58 2.32 2.77
CA ALA A 348 -0.24 3.01 1.78
C ALA A 348 -1.29 2.06 1.20
N LEU A 349 -0.89 0.88 0.72
CA LEU A 349 -1.82 -0.09 0.15
C LEU A 349 -2.86 -0.60 1.16
N VAL A 350 -2.48 -0.82 2.42
CA VAL A 350 -3.38 -1.23 3.49
C VAL A 350 -4.40 -0.14 3.80
N THR A 351 -3.95 1.11 3.89
CA THR A 351 -4.83 2.28 4.10
C THR A 351 -5.86 2.38 2.99
N LEU A 352 -5.43 2.24 1.75
CA LEU A 352 -6.28 2.36 0.58
C LEU A 352 -7.26 1.18 0.47
N ASN A 353 -6.79 -0.06 0.70
CA ASN A 353 -7.66 -1.22 0.78
C ASN A 353 -8.76 -1.01 1.83
N ASN A 354 -8.39 -0.54 3.02
CA ASN A 354 -9.35 -0.32 4.10
C ASN A 354 -10.37 0.77 3.78
N GLN A 355 -10.00 1.77 2.97
CA GLN A 355 -10.95 2.78 2.48
C GLN A 355 -11.95 2.21 1.48
N CYS A 356 -11.61 1.15 0.75
CA CYS A 356 -12.54 0.42 -0.10
C CYS A 356 -13.45 -0.54 0.67
N GLU A 357 -13.26 -0.71 1.98
CA GLU A 357 -14.07 -1.58 2.85
C GLU A 357 -15.10 -0.81 3.67
N VAL A 358 -15.08 0.52 3.57
CA VAL A 358 -15.96 1.44 4.30
C VAL A 358 -16.85 2.20 3.33
N THR A 359 -18.06 2.46 3.77
CA THR A 359 -18.95 3.44 3.14
C THR A 359 -19.43 4.41 4.21
N TRP A 360 -20.17 5.43 3.79
CA TRP A 360 -20.69 6.46 4.70
C TRP A 360 -21.52 5.89 5.86
N ASP A 361 -22.23 4.80 5.60
CA ASP A 361 -23.11 4.15 6.58
C ASP A 361 -22.45 2.95 7.28
N TYR A 362 -21.30 2.48 6.80
CA TYR A 362 -20.67 1.24 7.26
C TYR A 362 -19.17 1.38 7.48
N ILE A 363 -18.73 1.16 8.71
CA ILE A 363 -17.30 1.14 9.11
C ILE A 363 -16.61 -0.19 8.71
N LEU A 364 -17.38 -1.25 8.48
CA LEU A 364 -16.95 -2.51 7.87
C LEU A 364 -18.19 -3.30 7.43
N GLY A 365 -18.11 -3.99 6.29
CA GLY A 365 -19.17 -4.91 5.85
C GLY A 365 -20.32 -4.23 5.11
N ALA A 366 -20.04 -3.17 4.35
CA ALA A 366 -21.04 -2.57 3.48
C ALA A 366 -21.50 -3.57 2.40
N PRO A 367 -22.74 -3.44 1.88
CA PRO A 367 -23.21 -4.23 0.75
C PRO A 367 -22.27 -4.13 -0.46
N LEU A 368 -22.09 -5.23 -1.21
CA LEU A 368 -21.19 -5.26 -2.38
C LEU A 368 -21.51 -4.20 -3.43
N GLU A 369 -22.79 -3.85 -3.57
CA GLU A 369 -23.28 -2.84 -4.50
C GLU A 369 -22.83 -1.41 -4.14
N ASP A 370 -22.49 -1.17 -2.88
CA ASP A 370 -22.05 0.13 -2.37
C ASP A 370 -20.52 0.25 -2.28
N LEU A 371 -19.80 -0.85 -2.54
CA LEU A 371 -18.34 -0.90 -2.42
C LEU A 371 -17.66 -0.60 -3.78
N PRO A 372 -16.54 0.14 -3.77
CA PRO A 372 -15.74 0.39 -4.97
C PRO A 372 -14.86 -0.84 -5.30
N ILE A 373 -15.50 -1.95 -5.66
CA ILE A 373 -14.84 -3.26 -5.87
C ILE A 373 -13.87 -3.19 -7.06
N VAL A 374 -14.24 -2.47 -8.12
CA VAL A 374 -13.42 -2.36 -9.34
C VAL A 374 -12.10 -1.65 -9.02
N GLU A 375 -12.17 -0.61 -8.20
CA GLU A 375 -11.05 0.19 -7.72
C GLU A 375 -10.19 -0.58 -6.72
N GLN A 376 -10.81 -1.47 -5.92
CA GLN A 376 -10.09 -2.30 -4.94
C GLN A 376 -9.23 -3.39 -5.59
N ILE A 377 -9.69 -3.99 -6.70
CA ILE A 377 -8.98 -5.07 -7.42
C ILE A 377 -7.49 -4.75 -7.69
N PRO A 378 -7.12 -3.61 -8.31
CA PRO A 378 -5.71 -3.28 -8.54
C PRO A 378 -4.91 -3.04 -7.25
N ILE A 379 -5.56 -2.59 -6.17
CA ILE A 379 -4.92 -2.42 -4.85
C ILE A 379 -4.55 -3.81 -4.29
N LEU A 380 -5.48 -4.76 -4.35
CA LEU A 380 -5.27 -6.13 -3.88
C LEU A 380 -4.19 -6.85 -4.69
N HIS A 381 -4.16 -6.68 -6.01
CA HIS A 381 -3.05 -7.18 -6.84
C HIS A 381 -1.70 -6.64 -6.39
N ARG A 382 -1.61 -5.33 -6.14
CA ARG A 382 -0.37 -4.70 -5.66
C ARG A 382 0.01 -5.18 -4.27
N LEU A 383 -0.95 -5.35 -3.36
CA LEU A 383 -0.75 -5.96 -2.05
C LEU A 383 -0.15 -7.36 -2.19
N ASP A 384 -0.76 -8.21 -3.01
CA ASP A 384 -0.30 -9.57 -3.26
C ASP A 384 1.15 -9.59 -3.75
N HIS A 385 1.44 -8.80 -4.79
CA HIS A 385 2.78 -8.69 -5.38
C HIS A 385 3.80 -8.10 -4.42
N SER A 386 3.45 -7.05 -3.67
CA SER A 386 4.36 -6.40 -2.72
C SER A 386 4.74 -7.33 -1.58
N ILE A 387 3.77 -8.05 -1.00
CA ILE A 387 4.03 -9.02 0.07
C ILE A 387 4.87 -10.18 -0.45
N HIS A 388 4.52 -10.71 -1.63
CA HIS A 388 5.27 -11.78 -2.27
C HIS A 388 6.73 -11.38 -2.54
N THR A 389 6.94 -10.20 -3.12
CA THR A 389 8.26 -9.68 -3.47
C THR A 389 9.10 -9.43 -2.23
N TYR A 390 8.52 -8.79 -1.21
CA TYR A 390 9.20 -8.57 0.07
C TYR A 390 9.65 -9.89 0.70
N ARG A 391 8.78 -10.90 0.73
CA ARG A 391 9.11 -12.24 1.25
C ARG A 391 10.34 -12.83 0.56
N LEU A 392 10.34 -12.83 -0.78
CA LEU A 392 11.44 -13.40 -1.56
C LEU A 392 12.74 -12.62 -1.37
N TRP A 393 12.67 -11.28 -1.35
CA TRP A 393 13.82 -10.42 -1.08
C TRP A 393 14.40 -10.70 0.31
N CYS A 394 13.55 -10.72 1.35
CA CYS A 394 13.96 -10.99 2.72
C CYS A 394 14.65 -12.36 2.85
N LEU A 395 14.08 -13.42 2.26
CA LEU A 395 14.69 -14.76 2.23
C LEU A 395 16.04 -14.79 1.53
N ALA A 396 16.14 -14.16 0.35
CA ALA A 396 17.37 -14.13 -0.41
C ALA A 396 18.48 -13.38 0.34
N GLU A 397 18.14 -12.24 0.91
CA GLU A 397 19.10 -11.34 1.54
C GLU A 397 19.57 -11.86 2.90
N THR A 398 18.66 -12.35 3.74
CA THR A 398 19.02 -13.01 5.01
C THR A 398 19.89 -14.26 4.76
N ARG A 399 19.59 -15.06 3.72
CA ARG A 399 20.45 -16.19 3.33
C ARG A 399 21.84 -15.71 2.91
N ARG A 400 21.94 -14.65 2.10
CA ARG A 400 23.22 -14.08 1.66
C ARG A 400 24.05 -13.59 2.86
N LEU A 401 23.44 -12.81 3.74
CA LEU A 401 24.08 -12.24 4.93
C LEU A 401 24.50 -13.32 5.93
N ALA A 402 23.68 -14.35 6.13
CA ALA A 402 24.05 -15.49 6.97
C ALA A 402 25.31 -16.19 6.44
N ASN A 403 25.40 -16.45 5.13
CA ASN A 403 26.58 -17.09 4.51
C ASN A 403 27.85 -16.24 4.62
N LEU A 404 27.72 -14.91 4.64
CA LEU A 404 28.84 -13.99 4.89
C LEU A 404 29.12 -13.75 6.38
N TRP A 405 28.29 -14.30 7.26
CA TRP A 405 28.32 -14.08 8.71
C TRP A 405 28.12 -12.62 9.14
N GLU A 406 27.43 -11.80 8.32
CA GLU A 406 27.12 -10.39 8.58
C GLU A 406 25.89 -10.24 9.48
N MET A 407 26.06 -10.58 10.76
CA MET A 407 24.95 -10.75 11.70
C MET A 407 24.16 -9.47 12.00
N ARG A 408 24.79 -8.29 11.98
CA ARG A 408 24.10 -7.03 12.27
C ARG A 408 23.01 -6.73 11.24
N ASP A 409 23.37 -6.77 9.96
CA ASP A 409 22.41 -6.52 8.89
C ASP A 409 21.43 -7.70 8.75
N PHE A 410 21.89 -8.94 9.01
CA PHE A 410 21.01 -10.11 9.05
C PHE A 410 19.85 -9.89 10.03
N PHE A 411 20.13 -9.54 11.29
CA PHE A 411 19.07 -9.34 12.30
C PHE A 411 18.28 -8.06 12.07
N ARG A 412 18.88 -7.04 11.45
CA ARG A 412 18.12 -5.86 11.03
C ARG A 412 17.02 -6.22 10.03
N ILE A 413 17.30 -7.06 9.05
CA ILE A 413 16.29 -7.51 8.09
C ILE A 413 15.33 -8.51 8.75
N ALA A 414 15.87 -9.55 9.39
CA ALA A 414 15.09 -10.65 9.93
C ALA A 414 14.15 -10.23 11.08
N HIS A 415 14.52 -9.21 11.85
CA HIS A 415 13.70 -8.68 12.95
C HIS A 415 13.08 -7.34 12.59
N ASN A 416 13.88 -6.28 12.38
CA ASN A 416 13.34 -4.92 12.30
C ASN A 416 12.51 -4.73 11.03
N ASP A 417 13.08 -4.98 9.85
CA ASP A 417 12.36 -4.76 8.58
C ASP A 417 11.12 -5.65 8.49
N MET A 418 11.23 -6.91 8.92
CA MET A 418 10.12 -7.86 8.98
C MET A 418 9.01 -7.37 9.90
N GLN A 419 9.37 -6.90 11.10
CA GLN A 419 8.43 -6.36 12.06
C GLN A 419 7.71 -5.12 11.51
N ALA A 420 8.45 -4.19 10.91
CA ALA A 420 7.87 -3.00 10.28
C ALA A 420 6.80 -3.36 9.24
N CYS A 421 7.12 -4.30 8.34
CA CYS A 421 6.19 -4.73 7.30
C CYS A 421 4.99 -5.48 7.88
N MET A 422 5.20 -6.35 8.87
CA MET A 422 4.15 -7.12 9.51
C MET A 422 3.16 -6.25 10.29
N GLU A 423 3.64 -5.19 10.96
CA GLU A 423 2.78 -4.22 11.67
C GLU A 423 1.79 -3.53 10.72
N GLN A 424 2.22 -3.20 9.50
CA GLN A 424 1.31 -2.62 8.50
C GLN A 424 0.24 -3.62 8.06
N LEU A 425 0.62 -4.88 7.86
CA LEU A 425 -0.29 -5.93 7.40
C LEU A 425 -1.32 -6.35 8.46
N ILE A 426 -1.04 -6.16 9.76
CA ILE A 426 -2.01 -6.42 10.84
C ILE A 426 -3.24 -5.50 10.73
N ASN A 427 -3.08 -4.32 10.14
CA ASN A 427 -4.17 -3.35 9.99
C ASN A 427 -5.11 -3.66 8.81
N LEU A 428 -4.85 -4.71 8.01
CA LEU A 428 -5.70 -5.08 6.88
C LEU A 428 -7.09 -5.50 7.34
N ARG A 429 -8.10 -4.92 6.69
CA ARG A 429 -9.51 -5.25 6.86
C ARG A 429 -10.03 -5.91 5.59
N PHE A 430 -10.78 -6.99 5.77
CA PHE A 430 -11.47 -7.67 4.69
C PHE A 430 -12.89 -7.97 5.17
N ALA A 431 -13.90 -7.32 4.57
CA ALA A 431 -15.26 -7.76 4.74
C ALA A 431 -15.50 -9.09 4.01
N ASP A 432 -16.22 -9.99 4.68
CA ASP A 432 -16.64 -11.28 4.13
C ASP A 432 -17.99 -11.13 3.46
N HIS A 433 -18.01 -11.40 2.15
CA HIS A 433 -19.22 -11.31 1.32
C HIS A 433 -19.60 -12.65 0.69
N THR A 434 -19.01 -13.76 1.14
CA THR A 434 -19.17 -15.11 0.56
C THR A 434 -20.65 -15.47 0.41
N THR A 435 -21.44 -15.32 1.47
CA THR A 435 -22.88 -15.62 1.48
C THR A 435 -23.68 -14.79 0.45
N THR A 436 -23.30 -13.52 0.25
CA THR A 436 -23.96 -12.63 -0.70
C THR A 436 -23.66 -13.04 -2.14
N ILE A 437 -22.40 -13.39 -2.42
CA ILE A 437 -21.95 -13.89 -3.74
C ILE A 437 -22.66 -15.21 -4.08
N GLU A 438 -22.71 -16.14 -3.12
CA GLU A 438 -23.35 -17.46 -3.29
C GLU A 438 -24.86 -17.36 -3.52
N SER A 439 -25.51 -16.33 -2.96
CA SER A 439 -26.95 -16.12 -3.13
C SER A 439 -27.37 -15.88 -4.59
N GLY A 440 -26.44 -15.47 -5.46
CA GLY A 440 -26.68 -15.22 -6.88
C GLY A 440 -27.61 -14.04 -7.17
N LYS A 441 -27.93 -13.21 -6.18
CA LYS A 441 -28.85 -12.06 -6.28
C LYS A 441 -28.17 -10.75 -6.66
N ILE A 442 -26.91 -10.80 -7.09
CA ILE A 442 -26.12 -9.65 -7.53
C ILE A 442 -26.04 -9.63 -9.06
N GLY A 443 -25.90 -8.45 -9.66
CA GLY A 443 -25.77 -8.30 -11.11
C GLY A 443 -24.55 -9.05 -11.67
N GLU A 444 -24.59 -9.40 -12.97
CA GLU A 444 -23.56 -10.24 -13.59
C GLU A 444 -22.16 -9.60 -13.51
N HIS A 445 -22.06 -8.28 -13.71
CA HIS A 445 -20.79 -7.56 -13.65
C HIS A 445 -20.24 -7.51 -12.21
N GLU A 446 -21.10 -7.18 -11.25
CA GLU A 446 -20.80 -7.15 -9.82
C GLU A 446 -20.36 -8.53 -9.32
N ASN A 447 -20.97 -9.60 -9.83
CA ASN A 447 -20.59 -10.97 -9.50
C ASN A 447 -19.18 -11.32 -9.96
N VAL A 448 -18.81 -10.93 -11.19
CA VAL A 448 -17.45 -11.14 -11.71
C VAL A 448 -16.42 -10.38 -10.87
N CYS A 449 -16.67 -9.10 -10.58
CA CYS A 449 -15.79 -8.29 -9.75
C CYS A 449 -15.67 -8.82 -8.31
N ALA A 450 -16.79 -9.23 -7.69
CA ALA A 450 -16.81 -9.78 -6.34
C ALA A 450 -16.03 -11.09 -6.22
N LYS A 451 -16.18 -12.00 -7.20
CA LYS A 451 -15.40 -13.25 -7.26
C LYS A 451 -13.90 -12.99 -7.46
N MET A 452 -13.56 -12.02 -8.30
CA MET A 452 -12.15 -11.62 -8.48
C MET A 452 -11.56 -11.07 -7.18
N ARG A 453 -12.30 -10.19 -6.49
CA ARG A 453 -11.93 -9.68 -5.16
C ARG A 453 -11.72 -10.81 -4.16
N GLU A 454 -12.67 -11.74 -4.04
CA GLU A 454 -12.58 -12.87 -3.12
C GLU A 454 -11.30 -13.70 -3.37
N LYS A 455 -11.02 -14.01 -4.64
CA LYS A 455 -9.79 -14.70 -5.03
C LYS A 455 -8.55 -13.92 -4.60
N LEU A 456 -8.46 -12.62 -4.90
CA LEU A 456 -7.31 -11.80 -4.55
C LEU A 456 -7.12 -11.66 -3.04
N VAL A 457 -8.20 -11.49 -2.29
CA VAL A 457 -8.16 -11.49 -0.82
C VAL A 457 -7.61 -12.81 -0.29
N SER A 458 -7.99 -13.94 -0.90
CA SER A 458 -7.43 -15.25 -0.53
C SER A 458 -5.93 -15.35 -0.83
N GLU A 459 -5.46 -14.85 -1.98
CA GLU A 459 -4.05 -14.84 -2.38
C GLU A 459 -3.21 -13.97 -1.42
N VAL A 460 -3.69 -12.76 -1.10
CA VAL A 460 -3.09 -11.86 -0.12
C VAL A 460 -2.98 -12.55 1.25
N LYS A 461 -4.07 -13.15 1.75
CA LYS A 461 -4.06 -13.89 3.03
C LYS A 461 -3.03 -15.03 3.02
N VAL A 462 -2.95 -15.80 1.95
CA VAL A 462 -1.96 -16.87 1.79
C VAL A 462 -0.54 -16.30 1.77
N ASN A 463 -0.29 -15.20 1.09
CA ASN A 463 1.04 -14.57 1.06
C ASN A 463 1.44 -13.99 2.42
N ILE A 464 0.51 -13.44 3.21
CA ILE A 464 0.75 -13.03 4.61
C ILE A 464 1.13 -14.24 5.47
N GLN A 465 0.42 -15.37 5.32
CA GLN A 465 0.76 -16.60 6.05
C GLN A 465 2.15 -17.11 5.69
N LYS A 466 2.50 -17.10 4.40
CA LYS A 466 3.84 -17.47 3.93
C LYS A 466 4.92 -16.52 4.47
N LEU A 467 4.63 -15.22 4.57
CA LEU A 467 5.54 -14.25 5.17
C LEU A 467 5.75 -14.55 6.67
N LYS A 468 4.70 -14.89 7.42
CA LYS A 468 4.84 -15.32 8.82
C LYS A 468 5.69 -16.58 8.96
N ALA A 469 5.48 -17.57 8.10
CA ALA A 469 6.26 -18.81 8.09
C ALA A 469 7.73 -18.60 7.66
N THR A 470 8.03 -17.50 6.98
CA THR A 470 9.39 -17.16 6.52
C THR A 470 10.34 -16.93 7.70
N THR A 471 9.85 -16.46 8.84
CA THR A 471 10.66 -16.31 10.05
C THR A 471 11.29 -17.65 10.48
N ASP A 472 10.54 -18.74 10.42
CA ASP A 472 11.05 -20.07 10.75
C ASP A 472 12.08 -20.55 9.72
N GLU A 473 11.85 -20.28 8.43
CA GLU A 473 12.81 -20.61 7.36
C GLU A 473 14.13 -19.85 7.55
N ILE A 474 14.08 -18.57 7.91
CA ILE A 474 15.27 -17.75 8.19
C ILE A 474 16.06 -18.33 9.38
N ILE A 475 15.39 -18.76 10.45
CA ILE A 475 16.03 -19.38 11.62
C ILE A 475 16.68 -20.72 11.24
N GLN A 476 16.04 -21.52 10.38
CA GLN A 476 16.62 -22.78 9.89
C GLN A 476 17.88 -22.53 9.04
N VAL A 477 17.86 -21.52 8.18
CA VAL A 477 19.03 -21.10 7.39
C VAL A 477 20.16 -20.65 8.32
N LEU A 478 19.88 -19.78 9.30
CA LEU A 478 20.87 -19.35 10.28
C LEU A 478 21.48 -20.54 11.03
N SER A 479 20.66 -21.50 11.45
CA SER A 479 21.12 -22.70 12.17
C SER A 479 22.08 -23.54 11.32
N SER A 480 21.71 -23.82 10.07
CA SER A 480 22.51 -24.62 9.14
C SER A 480 23.85 -23.95 8.82
N VAL A 481 23.80 -22.64 8.53
CA VAL A 481 25.01 -21.85 8.24
C VAL A 481 25.88 -21.73 9.48
N CYS A 482 25.31 -21.52 10.68
CA CYS A 482 26.04 -21.45 11.94
C CYS A 482 26.87 -22.72 12.18
N ALA A 483 26.28 -23.89 12.02
CA ALA A 483 27.00 -25.16 12.19
C ALA A 483 28.14 -25.31 11.16
N THR A 484 27.85 -25.00 9.90
CA THR A 484 28.81 -25.12 8.80
C THR A 484 29.99 -24.15 8.97
N THR A 485 29.71 -22.87 9.20
CA THR A 485 30.72 -21.83 9.42
C THR A 485 31.53 -22.08 10.68
N SER A 486 30.89 -22.53 11.77
CA SER A 486 31.60 -22.92 13.01
C SER A 486 32.61 -24.03 12.74
N LEU A 487 32.19 -25.11 12.05
CA LEU A 487 33.06 -26.23 11.72
C LEU A 487 34.21 -25.82 10.79
N ALA A 488 33.93 -25.00 9.77
CA ALA A 488 34.95 -24.48 8.87
C ALA A 488 35.99 -23.65 9.61
N HIS A 489 35.55 -22.74 10.49
CA HIS A 489 36.44 -21.90 11.27
C HIS A 489 37.30 -22.74 12.24
N LEU A 490 36.69 -23.67 12.98
CA LEU A 490 37.43 -24.61 13.84
C LEU A 490 38.47 -25.42 13.06
N THR A 491 38.16 -25.84 11.83
CA THR A 491 39.12 -26.56 10.99
C THR A 491 40.36 -25.73 10.66
N MET A 492 40.24 -24.40 10.65
CA MET A 492 41.36 -23.50 10.40
C MET A 492 42.15 -23.14 11.66
N ILE A 493 41.47 -22.90 12.78
CA ILE A 493 42.10 -22.32 13.99
C ILE A 493 42.35 -23.33 15.11
N PHE A 494 41.74 -24.52 15.06
CA PHE A 494 41.87 -25.51 16.12
C PHE A 494 43.28 -26.15 16.10
N PRO A 495 43.95 -26.33 17.26
CA PRO A 495 45.30 -26.88 17.28
C PRO A 495 45.37 -28.29 16.69
N SER A 496 46.47 -28.58 16.03
CA SER A 496 46.71 -29.85 15.35
C SER A 496 46.78 -31.04 16.32
N ASN A 497 46.55 -32.25 15.80
CA ASN A 497 46.66 -33.49 16.60
C ASN A 497 48.09 -33.68 17.16
N ALA A 498 49.11 -33.16 16.48
CA ALA A 498 50.48 -33.18 16.98
C ALA A 498 50.63 -32.31 18.23
N GLU A 499 50.11 -31.08 18.22
CA GLU A 499 50.16 -30.16 19.35
C GLU A 499 49.45 -30.74 20.58
N TRP A 500 48.25 -31.33 20.41
CA TRP A 500 47.52 -32.00 21.49
C TRP A 500 48.21 -33.26 22.04
N ARG A 501 49.15 -33.86 21.30
CA ARG A 501 50.00 -34.97 21.77
C ARG A 501 51.31 -34.52 22.39
N LEU A 502 51.83 -33.37 21.94
CA LEU A 502 53.11 -32.80 22.33
C LEU A 502 53.03 -31.91 23.57
N VAL A 503 51.84 -31.70 24.15
CA VAL A 503 51.68 -31.07 25.47
C VAL A 503 52.46 -31.89 26.52
N THR A 504 53.74 -31.56 26.66
CA THR A 504 54.73 -32.12 27.60
C THR A 504 55.06 -31.13 28.70
N ARG A 505 54.57 -29.89 28.56
CA ARG A 505 54.64 -28.85 29.59
C ARG A 505 53.37 -28.95 30.46
N PRO A 506 53.46 -28.67 31.77
CA PRO A 506 52.28 -28.60 32.62
C PRO A 506 51.25 -27.65 32.00
N PRO A 507 49.95 -27.97 32.10
CA PRO A 507 48.90 -27.13 31.54
C PRO A 507 49.06 -25.72 32.07
N GLN A 508 49.04 -24.74 31.16
CA GLN A 508 49.01 -23.34 31.57
C GLN A 508 47.65 -23.12 32.24
N THR A 509 47.58 -22.37 33.33
CA THR A 509 46.30 -22.00 33.98
C THR A 509 45.50 -20.99 33.17
N ILE A 510 45.72 -20.94 31.86
CA ILE A 510 45.19 -19.98 30.90
C ILE A 510 44.63 -20.81 29.74
N ASN A 511 43.51 -20.36 29.18
CA ASN A 511 42.90 -20.96 28.00
C ASN A 511 43.81 -20.88 26.77
N SER A 512 43.57 -21.76 25.80
CA SER A 512 44.22 -21.72 24.51
C SER A 512 43.81 -20.47 23.71
N ILE A 513 44.71 -19.99 22.84
CA ILE A 513 44.55 -18.74 22.08
C ILE A 513 43.32 -18.79 21.16
N TYR A 514 43.04 -19.93 20.52
CA TYR A 514 41.95 -20.08 19.56
C TYR A 514 40.55 -19.89 20.18
N VAL A 515 40.39 -20.05 21.50
CA VAL A 515 39.07 -20.01 22.15
C VAL A 515 38.42 -18.64 22.01
N HIS A 516 39.16 -17.58 22.34
CA HIS A 516 38.66 -16.21 22.21
C HIS A 516 38.47 -15.80 20.75
N GLU A 517 39.36 -16.24 19.86
CA GLU A 517 39.21 -16.01 18.41
C GLU A 517 37.91 -16.64 17.88
N PHE A 518 37.61 -17.87 18.27
CA PHE A 518 36.37 -18.56 17.90
C PHE A 518 35.13 -17.85 18.44
N LEU A 519 35.12 -17.49 19.73
CA LEU A 519 33.99 -16.81 20.36
C LEU A 519 33.76 -15.41 19.78
N ASN A 520 34.83 -14.66 19.55
CA ASN A 520 34.76 -13.32 18.96
C ASN A 520 34.35 -13.34 17.50
N THR A 521 34.67 -14.39 16.75
CA THR A 521 34.27 -14.53 15.34
C THR A 521 32.84 -15.02 15.19
N MET A 522 32.43 -15.99 16.02
CA MET A 522 31.15 -16.66 15.82
C MET A 522 30.02 -16.11 16.70
N LEU A 523 30.27 -15.94 18.01
CA LEU A 523 29.21 -15.61 18.99
C LEU A 523 29.04 -14.11 19.20
N LEU A 524 30.15 -13.37 19.29
CA LEU A 524 30.12 -11.93 19.55
C LEU A 524 29.30 -11.15 18.50
N PRO A 525 29.39 -11.41 17.19
CA PRO A 525 28.59 -10.69 16.20
C PRO A 525 27.09 -10.88 16.40
N VAL A 526 26.66 -12.08 16.84
CA VAL A 526 25.25 -12.38 17.15
C VAL A 526 24.81 -11.62 18.41
N ILE A 527 25.62 -11.65 19.49
CA ILE A 527 25.33 -10.90 20.73
C ILE A 527 25.21 -9.39 20.46
N MET A 528 26.04 -8.86 19.57
CA MET A 528 25.98 -7.44 19.20
C MET A 528 24.76 -7.09 18.34
N ALA A 529 24.16 -8.08 17.68
CA ALA A 529 23.09 -7.86 16.71
C ALA A 529 21.68 -8.15 17.26
N THR A 530 21.55 -9.05 18.24
CA THR A 530 20.25 -9.42 18.83
C THR A 530 20.32 -9.66 20.33
N GLN A 531 19.21 -9.39 21.01
CA GLN A 531 18.99 -9.73 22.43
C GLN A 531 18.01 -10.90 22.60
N ASP A 532 17.57 -11.53 21.51
CA ASP A 532 16.71 -12.71 21.56
C ASP A 532 17.46 -13.90 22.18
N ILE A 533 17.06 -14.27 23.39
CA ILE A 533 17.69 -15.32 24.18
C ILE A 533 17.56 -16.69 23.49
N THR A 534 16.48 -16.91 22.74
CA THR A 534 16.26 -18.17 22.03
C THR A 534 17.32 -18.38 20.96
N THR A 535 17.50 -17.37 20.10
CA THR A 535 18.53 -17.36 19.06
C THR A 535 19.94 -17.43 19.65
N LEU A 536 20.22 -16.68 20.72
CA LEU A 536 21.54 -16.71 21.38
C LEU A 536 21.87 -18.10 21.93
N ASN A 537 20.92 -18.77 22.59
CA ASN A 537 21.11 -20.14 23.07
C ASN A 537 21.27 -21.15 21.94
N MET A 538 20.53 -20.98 20.85
CA MET A 538 20.65 -21.82 19.67
C MET A 538 22.04 -21.72 19.05
N VAL A 539 22.54 -20.51 18.84
CA VAL A 539 23.89 -20.27 18.29
C VAL A 539 24.97 -20.84 19.21
N LEU A 540 24.90 -20.57 20.52
CA LEU A 540 25.84 -21.13 21.50
C LEU A 540 25.86 -22.66 21.43
N ARG A 541 24.69 -23.29 21.38
CA ARG A 541 24.55 -24.74 21.25
C ARG A 541 25.21 -25.26 19.98
N LEU A 542 24.88 -24.68 18.83
CA LEU A 542 25.41 -25.11 17.53
C LEU A 542 26.93 -24.95 17.45
N MET A 543 27.48 -23.86 17.98
CA MET A 543 28.92 -23.62 18.03
C MET A 543 29.64 -24.67 18.87
N CYS A 544 29.16 -24.92 20.10
CA CYS A 544 29.77 -25.90 20.99
C CYS A 544 29.60 -27.33 20.45
N GLU A 545 28.45 -27.68 19.87
CA GLU A 545 28.26 -28.97 19.21
C GLU A 545 29.18 -29.13 17.99
N SER A 546 29.41 -28.08 17.22
CA SER A 546 30.37 -28.08 16.10
C SER A 546 31.81 -28.26 16.59
N TRP A 547 32.16 -27.68 17.75
CA TRP A 547 33.45 -27.87 18.40
C TRP A 547 33.67 -29.33 18.82
N LEU A 548 32.69 -29.93 19.50
CA LEU A 548 32.72 -31.35 19.84
C LEU A 548 32.77 -32.23 18.57
N HIS A 549 31.98 -31.90 17.56
CA HIS A 549 31.95 -32.63 16.30
C HIS A 549 33.30 -32.58 15.57
N HIS A 550 33.95 -31.41 15.50
CA HIS A 550 35.27 -31.26 14.92
C HIS A 550 36.29 -32.17 15.60
N ILE A 551 36.36 -32.14 16.94
CA ILE A 551 37.26 -33.01 17.73
C ILE A 551 37.03 -34.48 17.39
N TYR A 552 35.76 -34.87 17.31
CA TYR A 552 35.35 -36.25 17.04
C TYR A 552 35.75 -36.70 15.63
N VAL A 553 35.42 -35.91 14.60
CA VAL A 553 35.70 -36.22 13.18
C VAL A 553 37.20 -36.20 12.88
N ALA A 554 37.93 -35.22 13.41
CA ALA A 554 39.39 -35.14 13.28
C ALA A 554 40.13 -36.21 14.11
N LYS A 555 39.40 -37.00 14.92
CA LYS A 555 39.92 -38.07 15.79
C LYS A 555 41.12 -37.59 16.61
N VAL A 556 41.01 -36.38 17.16
CA VAL A 556 42.08 -35.74 17.93
C VAL A 556 42.42 -36.62 19.12
N LYS A 557 43.72 -36.84 19.38
CA LYS A 557 44.16 -37.65 20.51
C LYS A 557 44.76 -36.77 21.60
N PHE A 558 44.22 -36.87 22.80
CA PHE A 558 44.62 -36.03 23.94
C PHE A 558 45.50 -36.80 24.92
N THR A 559 46.65 -36.22 25.31
CA THR A 559 47.36 -36.60 26.54
C THR A 559 46.53 -36.22 27.77
N LYS A 560 46.98 -36.58 28.98
CA LYS A 560 46.26 -36.20 30.21
C LYS A 560 46.25 -34.68 30.37
N ASP A 561 47.40 -34.06 30.13
CA ASP A 561 47.60 -32.62 30.24
C ASP A 561 46.84 -31.87 29.14
N ALA A 562 46.82 -32.41 27.93
CA ALA A 562 45.99 -31.89 26.82
C ALA A 562 44.49 -31.98 27.10
N ALA A 563 44.00 -33.07 27.72
CA ALA A 563 42.61 -33.18 28.13
C ALA A 563 42.27 -32.17 29.24
N MET A 564 43.20 -31.92 30.16
CA MET A 564 43.06 -30.88 31.18
C MET A 564 43.03 -29.47 30.57
N GLN A 565 43.87 -29.20 29.58
CA GLN A 565 43.86 -27.94 28.84
C GLN A 565 42.54 -27.75 28.07
N LEU A 566 42.04 -28.79 27.38
CA LEU A 566 40.75 -28.73 26.69
C LEU A 566 39.59 -28.47 27.66
N LEU A 567 39.62 -29.06 28.86
CA LEU A 567 38.63 -28.75 29.89
C LEU A 567 38.71 -27.28 30.34
N HIS A 568 39.92 -26.71 30.40
CA HIS A 568 40.10 -25.27 30.65
C HIS A 568 39.54 -24.42 29.51
N ASP A 569 39.78 -24.82 28.26
CA ASP A 569 39.24 -24.15 27.07
C ASP A 569 37.70 -24.16 27.05
N PHE A 570 37.06 -25.27 27.43
CA PHE A 570 35.60 -25.33 27.56
C PHE A 570 35.08 -24.47 28.71
N ASN A 571 35.79 -24.42 29.84
CA ASN A 571 35.42 -23.56 30.96
C ASN A 571 35.53 -22.08 30.61
N GLU A 572 36.48 -21.72 29.75
CA GLU A 572 36.67 -20.34 29.32
C GLU A 572 35.45 -19.77 28.58
N VAL A 573 34.64 -20.61 27.92
CA VAL A 573 33.37 -20.15 27.33
C VAL A 573 32.45 -19.53 28.39
N ARG A 574 32.40 -20.10 29.61
CA ARG A 574 31.61 -19.55 30.72
C ARG A 574 32.21 -18.24 31.24
N ASN A 575 33.53 -18.17 31.34
CA ASN A 575 34.21 -16.94 31.80
C ASN A 575 33.97 -15.81 30.79
N TRP A 576 34.19 -16.08 29.51
CA TRP A 576 33.94 -15.15 28.42
C TRP A 576 32.49 -14.65 28.42
N LEU A 577 31.51 -15.55 28.57
CA LEU A 577 30.09 -15.18 28.71
C LEU A 577 29.82 -14.34 29.96
N SER A 578 30.54 -14.58 31.06
CA SER A 578 30.42 -13.83 32.32
C SER A 578 31.05 -12.43 32.23
N ASP A 579 32.05 -12.25 31.37
CA ASP A 579 32.77 -10.99 31.19
C ASP A 579 32.26 -10.16 29.99
N CYS A 580 31.48 -10.75 29.09
CA CYS A 580 30.97 -10.10 27.89
C CYS A 580 30.01 -8.94 28.25
N LYS A 581 30.44 -7.69 28.08
CA LYS A 581 29.65 -6.49 28.50
C LYS A 581 28.42 -6.24 27.64
N GLN A 582 28.44 -6.70 26.40
CA GLN A 582 27.38 -6.51 25.40
C GLN A 582 26.16 -7.42 25.66
N LEU A 583 26.32 -8.44 26.51
CA LEU A 583 25.27 -9.39 26.84
C LEU A 583 24.43 -8.90 28.03
N ALA A 584 23.12 -8.74 27.83
CA ALA A 584 22.19 -8.36 28.88
C ALA A 584 22.19 -9.39 30.04
N THR A 585 21.98 -8.93 31.26
CA THR A 585 22.03 -9.77 32.49
C THR A 585 21.10 -10.99 32.42
N ALA A 586 19.89 -10.81 31.89
CA ALA A 586 18.92 -11.89 31.74
C ALA A 586 19.39 -12.95 30.74
N ALA A 587 19.87 -12.52 29.56
CA ALA A 587 20.42 -13.41 28.53
C ALA A 587 21.65 -14.16 29.05
N ARG A 588 22.56 -13.47 29.75
CA ARG A 588 23.74 -14.06 30.39
C ARG A 588 23.37 -15.19 31.35
N LYS A 589 22.41 -14.96 32.24
CA LYS A 589 21.97 -15.97 33.21
C LYS A 589 21.46 -17.23 32.51
N GLN A 590 20.63 -17.09 31.48
CA GLN A 590 20.09 -18.24 30.75
C GLN A 590 21.14 -18.95 29.90
N MET A 591 22.02 -18.23 29.20
CA MET A 591 23.08 -18.84 28.40
C MET A 591 24.07 -19.65 29.23
N LEU A 592 24.39 -19.21 30.45
CA LEU A 592 25.25 -19.97 31.37
C LEU A 592 24.60 -21.27 31.87
N GLN A 593 23.27 -21.38 31.78
CA GLN A 593 22.52 -22.59 32.13
C GLN A 593 22.33 -23.54 30.94
N ASN A 594 22.79 -23.17 29.74
CA ASN A 594 22.67 -23.99 28.54
C ASN A 594 23.37 -25.35 28.74
N GLU A 595 22.63 -26.43 28.46
CA GLU A 595 23.11 -27.80 28.65
C GLU A 595 24.37 -28.13 27.84
N VAL A 596 24.57 -27.46 26.71
CA VAL A 596 25.75 -27.68 25.86
C VAL A 596 27.05 -27.42 26.62
N LEU A 597 27.05 -26.46 27.55
CA LEU A 597 28.22 -26.13 28.36
C LEU A 597 28.54 -27.26 29.36
N ARG A 598 27.50 -27.90 29.94
CA ARG A 598 27.66 -29.08 30.78
C ARG A 598 28.17 -30.27 29.97
N ARG A 599 27.68 -30.43 28.73
CA ARG A 599 28.16 -31.47 27.81
C ARG A 599 29.63 -31.29 27.44
N CYS A 600 30.07 -30.07 27.12
CA CYS A 600 31.48 -29.77 26.88
C CYS A 600 32.35 -30.07 28.10
N GLU A 601 31.93 -29.64 29.30
CA GLU A 601 32.61 -29.98 30.56
C GLU A 601 32.72 -31.50 30.75
N GLY A 602 31.61 -32.22 30.56
CA GLY A 602 31.56 -33.67 30.67
C GLY A 602 32.52 -34.37 29.71
N VAL A 603 32.63 -33.91 28.46
CA VAL A 603 33.60 -34.43 27.49
C VAL A 603 35.03 -34.21 27.97
N GLY A 604 35.35 -32.99 28.43
CA GLY A 604 36.67 -32.67 28.99
C GLY A 604 37.03 -33.57 30.18
N ARG A 605 36.09 -33.82 31.10
CA ARG A 605 36.26 -34.72 32.25
C ARG A 605 36.43 -36.18 31.83
N LEU A 606 35.61 -36.69 30.91
CA LEU A 606 35.74 -38.05 30.38
C LEU A 606 37.13 -38.31 29.80
N LEU A 607 37.70 -37.34 29.08
CA LEU A 607 39.03 -37.44 28.49
C LEU A 607 40.18 -37.43 29.53
N LEU A 608 39.91 -37.19 30.82
CA LEU A 608 40.91 -37.37 31.88
C LEU A 608 41.08 -38.85 32.28
N HIS A 609 40.08 -39.69 31.99
CA HIS A 609 40.07 -41.12 32.32
C HIS A 609 40.57 -41.97 31.15
N ALA A 610 41.28 -43.06 31.45
CA ALA A 610 41.66 -44.04 30.43
C ALA A 610 40.49 -44.98 30.11
N PRO A 611 40.45 -45.57 28.90
CA PRO A 611 39.48 -46.62 28.58
C PRO A 611 39.55 -47.78 29.59
N GLY A 612 38.47 -47.99 30.35
CA GLY A 612 38.38 -49.04 31.37
C GLY A 612 38.61 -48.57 32.82
N ASP A 613 38.96 -47.30 33.05
CA ASP A 613 39.03 -46.74 34.40
C ASP A 613 37.62 -46.62 35.01
N LEU A 614 37.49 -46.94 36.31
CA LEU A 614 36.29 -46.67 37.09
C LEU A 614 36.14 -45.15 37.25
N ILE A 615 35.14 -44.57 36.60
CA ILE A 615 34.80 -43.15 36.76
C ILE A 615 34.10 -43.00 38.12
N SER A 616 34.82 -42.45 39.10
CA SER A 616 34.25 -42.10 40.41
C SER A 616 33.32 -40.90 40.24
N MET A 617 32.03 -41.07 40.54
CA MET A 617 31.01 -40.01 40.44
C MET A 617 31.04 -39.05 41.64
N GLN A 618 32.18 -38.41 41.93
CA GLN A 618 32.24 -37.41 43.00
C GLN A 618 32.97 -36.12 42.60
N ASP A 619 32.29 -35.03 42.97
CA ASP A 619 32.63 -33.60 42.97
C ASP A 619 32.89 -32.89 41.63
N SER A 620 31.92 -32.05 41.27
CA SER A 620 32.12 -30.94 40.33
C SER A 620 33.07 -29.93 40.98
N THR A 621 34.31 -29.89 40.50
CA THR A 621 35.40 -29.00 40.93
C THR A 621 35.32 -27.57 40.38
N MET A 622 34.27 -27.20 39.65
CA MET A 622 34.12 -25.83 39.12
C MET A 622 33.62 -24.87 40.21
N GLN A 623 34.43 -23.88 40.60
CA GLN A 623 34.05 -22.85 41.57
C GLN A 623 32.80 -22.06 41.17
N SER A 624 32.53 -21.87 39.87
CA SER A 624 31.34 -21.20 39.37
C SER A 624 30.08 -22.08 39.37
N ALA A 625 30.20 -23.38 39.09
CA ALA A 625 29.10 -24.33 39.29
C ALA A 625 28.78 -24.51 40.79
N GLN A 626 29.78 -24.37 41.66
CA GLN A 626 29.61 -24.33 43.12
C GLN A 626 28.98 -23.03 43.61
N GLN A 627 29.22 -21.89 42.95
CA GLN A 627 28.53 -20.62 43.25
C GLN A 627 27.06 -20.64 42.81
N VAL A 628 26.76 -21.18 41.62
CA VAL A 628 25.36 -21.40 41.19
C VAL A 628 24.65 -22.42 42.10
N ARG A 629 25.34 -23.47 42.57
CA ARG A 629 24.83 -24.40 43.60
C ARG A 629 24.71 -23.79 45.00
N LYS A 630 25.29 -22.62 45.29
CA LYS A 630 25.09 -21.92 46.57
C LYS A 630 23.86 -21.02 46.56
N GLU A 631 23.30 -20.71 45.39
CA GLU A 631 22.02 -20.01 45.21
C GLU A 631 20.86 -21.00 44.96
N VAL A 632 20.90 -22.20 45.59
CA VAL A 632 19.82 -23.19 45.51
C VAL A 632 18.58 -22.62 46.18
N THR A 633 17.57 -22.34 45.36
CA THR A 633 16.18 -22.20 45.83
C THR A 633 15.50 -23.56 45.65
N GLU A 634 14.52 -23.88 46.49
CA GLU A 634 13.84 -25.19 46.61
C GLU A 634 13.12 -25.71 45.32
N ASN A 635 13.34 -25.09 44.16
CA ASN A 635 12.61 -25.36 42.91
C ASN A 635 13.44 -25.99 41.77
N ASP A 636 14.71 -26.39 41.99
CA ASP A 636 15.51 -27.01 40.91
C ASP A 636 15.13 -28.49 40.67
N THR A 637 15.01 -28.89 39.40
CA THR A 637 14.65 -30.26 39.00
C THR A 637 15.82 -31.25 39.16
N PRO A 638 15.58 -32.55 39.42
CA PRO A 638 16.62 -33.57 39.68
C PRO A 638 17.69 -33.68 38.58
N GLU A 639 17.34 -33.32 37.35
CA GLU A 639 18.22 -33.35 36.18
C GLU A 639 19.42 -32.41 36.34
N GLN A 640 19.25 -31.25 36.98
CA GLN A 640 20.32 -30.25 37.18
C GLN A 640 21.41 -30.68 38.19
N LEU A 641 21.18 -31.77 38.93
CA LEU A 641 22.10 -32.30 39.95
C LEU A 641 23.05 -33.39 39.42
N MET A 642 22.84 -33.88 38.19
CA MET A 642 23.65 -34.96 37.61
C MET A 642 25.10 -34.50 37.29
N PRO A 643 26.12 -35.38 37.44
CA PRO A 643 27.48 -35.10 37.00
C PRO A 643 27.55 -34.73 35.51
N ALA A 644 28.48 -33.86 35.12
CA ALA A 644 28.60 -33.33 33.76
C ALA A 644 28.81 -34.44 32.71
N GLU A 645 29.48 -35.53 33.08
CA GLU A 645 29.73 -36.70 32.24
C GLU A 645 28.43 -37.40 31.80
N MET A 646 27.36 -37.31 32.60
CA MET A 646 26.05 -37.92 32.28
C MET A 646 25.34 -37.21 31.13
N TYR A 647 25.71 -35.97 30.81
CA TYR A 647 25.17 -35.20 29.70
C TYR A 647 25.83 -35.52 28.35
N VAL A 648 26.86 -36.37 28.35
CA VAL A 648 27.64 -36.72 27.17
C VAL A 648 27.10 -37.99 26.53
N PRO A 649 26.53 -37.92 25.31
CA PRO A 649 26.19 -39.13 24.57
C PRO A 649 27.46 -39.85 24.10
N ASN A 650 27.36 -41.17 23.90
CA ASN A 650 28.45 -41.99 23.36
C ASN A 650 29.78 -41.93 24.17
N GLN A 651 29.70 -41.87 25.51
CA GLN A 651 30.86 -41.75 26.40
C GLN A 651 32.03 -42.68 26.06
N LYS A 652 31.74 -43.95 25.70
CA LYS A 652 32.76 -44.94 25.30
C LYS A 652 33.60 -44.47 24.10
N GLN A 653 33.00 -43.79 23.14
CA GLN A 653 33.70 -43.30 21.95
C GLN A 653 34.64 -42.15 22.30
N TRP A 654 34.22 -41.23 23.19
CA TRP A 654 35.07 -40.16 23.70
C TRP A 654 36.30 -40.69 24.43
N LEU A 655 36.15 -41.73 25.26
CA LEU A 655 37.29 -42.38 25.92
C LEU A 655 38.33 -42.92 24.93
N THR A 656 37.93 -43.34 23.72
CA THR A 656 38.89 -43.80 22.70
C THR A 656 39.80 -42.69 22.18
N LEU A 657 39.42 -41.42 22.34
CA LEU A 657 40.23 -40.25 21.96
C LEU A 657 41.36 -39.96 22.96
N ARG A 658 41.42 -40.68 24.09
CA ARG A 658 42.57 -40.63 24.98
C ARG A 658 43.81 -41.24 24.33
N ALA A 659 44.91 -40.50 24.28
CA ALA A 659 46.21 -41.03 23.86
C ALA A 659 46.69 -42.12 24.83
N LYS A 660 47.05 -43.30 24.30
CA LYS A 660 47.65 -44.39 25.09
C LYS A 660 48.98 -43.92 25.68
N LYS A 661 49.30 -44.33 26.93
CA LYS A 661 50.65 -44.11 27.49
C LYS A 661 51.67 -44.68 26.51
N MET A 662 52.62 -43.85 26.07
CA MET A 662 53.82 -44.30 25.34
C MET A 662 54.54 -45.31 26.25
N LYS A 663 54.39 -46.61 25.99
CA LYS A 663 55.17 -47.66 26.64
C LYS A 663 56.34 -47.98 25.73
N GLY A 664 57.47 -47.32 25.96
CA GLY A 664 58.74 -47.59 25.27
C GLY A 664 59.83 -46.63 25.76
N PRO A 665 61.10 -47.07 25.84
CA PRO A 665 62.19 -46.19 26.23
C PRO A 665 62.32 -45.04 25.24
N ILE A 666 62.55 -43.83 25.77
CA ILE A 666 62.56 -42.52 25.09
C ILE A 666 63.65 -42.40 23.99
N ALA A 667 64.39 -43.47 23.69
CA ALA A 667 65.60 -43.44 22.88
C ALA A 667 65.41 -43.59 21.35
N PHE A 668 64.20 -43.83 20.82
CA PHE A 668 64.03 -44.11 19.38
C PHE A 668 63.21 -43.10 18.57
N THR A 669 62.72 -42.00 19.15
CA THR A 669 61.96 -40.97 18.43
C THR A 669 62.78 -39.75 17.98
N LEU A 670 64.11 -39.83 17.98
CA LEU A 670 65.01 -38.78 17.47
C LEU A 670 65.48 -38.97 16.01
N CYS A 671 65.04 -40.02 15.30
CA CYS A 671 65.48 -40.29 13.91
C CYS A 671 64.53 -39.81 12.80
N CYS A 672 63.51 -38.99 13.09
CA CYS A 672 62.62 -38.43 12.05
C CYS A 672 62.41 -36.90 12.15
N ILE A 673 63.34 -36.16 12.77
CA ILE A 673 63.30 -34.68 12.85
C ILE A 673 64.33 -34.02 11.90
N VAL A 674 65.00 -34.81 11.06
CA VAL A 674 65.81 -34.27 9.95
C VAL A 674 65.24 -34.86 8.67
N LEU A 675 64.61 -34.00 7.84
CA LEU A 675 63.95 -34.24 6.55
C LEU A 675 62.44 -34.54 6.59
N SER A 676 61.64 -33.47 6.70
CA SER A 676 60.54 -33.13 5.76
C SER A 676 59.83 -31.85 6.20
#